data_AF-A0A926QE06-F1
#
_entry.id   AF-A0A926QE06-F1
#
_cell.length_a   1.000
_cell.length_b   1.000
_cell.length_c   1.000
_cell.angle_alpha   90.00
_cell.angle_beta   90.00
_cell.angle_gamma   90.00
#
_symmetry.space_group_name_H-M   'P 1'
#
loop_
_entity.id
_entity.type
_entity.pdbx_description
1 polymer ?
#
loop_
_entity_poly.entity_id
_entity_poly.type
_entity_poly.pdbx_seq_one_letter_code
_entity_poly.pdbx_strand_id
1 'polypeptide(L)'
;MLSILAKDHDAEVELAVAGNPLCPASALETLSRNENSVIREAAVANPSMPTSVLEEIVKADSISEREKLAIAANPSASAVSLSELRMTPHFSSQDAEHQMLVSVALNPNASAGTLRDLFQRDEKSPTQREINRAIAGNPAAPLDTRAELFGMDTYRDLVLANELRQSSQSRIACARAASNCVAELLSHSPDSEVRRAVALAPGASDTILAVLSDDPAREVSSVARARWARGLGEIEDLTLSTDGMVIEALIMNANIPVDHKAAAVEAGLPLVGEDTLMDLAKDPGTPSQILSGVLDRGASLTPRKASELKNAIASNPRVSAETLRTLAMDNDLDIRKLMANSPMVPMDSLVKLASDADPKIREIVASNSITPVELLLRSATDDVPAVVRATAIHPKATAAVLDRVVKDQLERRKNARSKSAYSRDLPNFSLRPLYAVAANPRTDKDTLRTLADSVDRALNDNLGYSRDETAIEREVGVWTSIAGNPSATDDLLDKIARAVHEMVWTKTDPDRGRIGLESLRELTLKSVVKNPSVSVATLDFLSSGDWVARRTTKRSEREDGHTTTWKVWDRPATAAAKQDMASAVKKELSRLQWRDTSNSKNRLEFASNPEVSLEILEELSGDSDVAVRSAVAGNPSTDPKMFHVLVADPATEVRLAAAAATHPDLASVRHESYLNAANTRESCYRTAFEYLAQDQDATVRSAVADNLSVFWNTLSQEARDRYAFDDHPVVRASLIRAVVSKECNTFDRDFGLSAEALVHLVDTSDADLWRILAGKGLWGLPATVLNRLADTGDSETVVAVVKAFDTDLPLLIRFAASEDSAVVEAVSAKRFFRDEDRSMHDALVRALLKNPLTPGDYLMQFVRSNHVNQEERFLKLAIAHPNFPETALIEYASGTNERLIRAAASSDHMKVLVAVASNPAAPIEALSDLTERVAPEVRNALIENKSTPPELLFRLIEAGNL
;
A
#
# COMPACT_ATOMS: atom_id res chain seq x y z
N MET A 1 -57.55 10.43 -39.50
CA MET A 1 -57.63 9.77 -40.81
C MET A 1 -56.31 9.08 -41.16
N LEU A 2 -55.18 9.79 -41.21
CA LEU A 2 -53.86 9.19 -41.48
C LEU A 2 -53.48 8.06 -40.50
N SER A 3 -53.77 8.18 -39.19
CA SER A 3 -53.53 7.08 -38.22
C SER A 3 -54.38 5.83 -38.43
N ILE A 4 -55.49 5.94 -39.16
CA ILE A 4 -56.34 4.80 -39.52
C ILE A 4 -55.79 4.15 -40.79
N LEU A 5 -55.40 4.96 -41.78
CA LEU A 5 -54.79 4.52 -43.04
C LEU A 5 -53.39 3.91 -42.85
N ALA A 6 -52.70 4.25 -41.76
CA ALA A 6 -51.42 3.62 -41.38
C ALA A 6 -51.56 2.15 -40.92
N LYS A 7 -52.78 1.62 -40.83
CA LYS A 7 -53.09 0.21 -40.51
C LYS A 7 -53.84 -0.49 -41.65
N ASP A 8 -53.83 0.11 -42.84
CA ASP A 8 -54.47 -0.47 -44.02
C ASP A 8 -53.69 -1.72 -44.47
N HIS A 9 -54.32 -2.63 -45.20
CA HIS A 9 -53.66 -3.83 -45.71
C HIS A 9 -52.98 -3.58 -47.07
N ASP A 10 -53.21 -2.42 -47.69
CA ASP A 10 -52.56 -2.03 -48.94
C ASP A 10 -51.23 -1.29 -48.68
N ALA A 11 -50.13 -1.91 -49.13
CA ALA A 11 -48.78 -1.39 -49.01
C ALA A 11 -48.58 -0.04 -49.73
N GLU A 12 -49.33 0.24 -50.81
CA GLU A 12 -49.26 1.55 -51.49
C GLU A 12 -49.88 2.66 -50.65
N VAL A 13 -50.96 2.35 -49.92
CA VAL A 13 -51.63 3.28 -49.01
C VAL A 13 -50.73 3.57 -47.80
N GLU A 14 -50.15 2.52 -47.20
CA GLU A 14 -49.20 2.67 -46.09
C GLU A 14 -47.95 3.48 -46.48
N LEU A 15 -47.40 3.27 -47.68
CA LEU A 15 -46.27 4.05 -48.20
C LEU A 15 -46.62 5.53 -48.41
N ALA A 16 -47.80 5.82 -48.96
CA ALA A 16 -48.28 7.19 -49.14
C ALA A 16 -48.52 7.90 -47.80
N VAL A 17 -48.97 7.16 -46.76
CA VAL A 17 -49.10 7.67 -45.40
C VAL A 17 -47.73 7.92 -44.75
N ALA A 18 -46.76 7.01 -44.96
CA ALA A 18 -45.40 7.13 -44.46
C ALA A 18 -44.67 8.37 -45.01
N GLY A 19 -44.84 8.68 -46.30
CA GLY A 19 -44.22 9.84 -46.95
C GLY A 19 -44.92 11.19 -46.69
N ASN A 20 -46.06 11.22 -45.98
CA ASN A 20 -46.82 12.45 -45.77
C ASN A 20 -46.18 13.33 -44.66
N PRO A 21 -45.72 14.57 -44.94
CA PRO A 21 -45.08 15.41 -43.92
C PRO A 21 -45.95 15.74 -42.71
N LEU A 22 -47.28 15.64 -42.85
CA LEU A 22 -48.26 15.88 -41.78
C LEU A 22 -48.70 14.59 -41.07
N CYS A 23 -48.01 13.46 -41.32
CA CYS A 23 -48.31 12.20 -40.68
C CYS A 23 -48.08 12.31 -39.16
N PRO A 24 -49.06 11.96 -38.32
CA PRO A 24 -48.92 12.07 -36.88
C PRO A 24 -47.88 11.07 -36.35
N ALA A 25 -47.15 11.47 -35.30
CA ALA A 25 -46.10 10.68 -34.65
C ALA A 25 -46.50 9.22 -34.36
N SER A 26 -47.72 9.00 -33.84
CA SER A 26 -48.23 7.66 -33.52
C SER A 26 -48.40 6.75 -34.74
N ALA A 27 -48.69 7.34 -35.91
CA ALA A 27 -48.82 6.61 -37.17
C ALA A 27 -47.44 6.27 -37.74
N LEU A 28 -46.49 7.21 -37.71
CA LEU A 28 -45.10 6.99 -38.11
C LEU A 28 -44.41 5.93 -37.23
N GLU A 29 -44.67 5.95 -35.93
CA GLU A 29 -44.17 4.91 -35.02
C GLU A 29 -44.71 3.51 -35.40
N THR A 30 -45.98 3.41 -35.80
CA THR A 30 -46.56 2.15 -36.27
C THR A 30 -45.91 1.68 -37.58
N LEU A 31 -45.75 2.59 -38.54
CA LEU A 31 -45.15 2.31 -39.85
C LEU A 31 -43.64 2.01 -39.78
N SER A 32 -42.95 2.51 -38.76
CA SER A 32 -41.53 2.21 -38.53
C SER A 32 -41.25 0.75 -38.17
N ARG A 33 -42.27 0.02 -37.70
CA ARG A 33 -42.20 -1.40 -37.35
C ARG A 33 -42.81 -2.31 -38.44
N ASN A 34 -43.08 -1.76 -39.63
CA ASN A 34 -43.67 -2.49 -40.74
C ASN A 34 -42.70 -3.57 -41.29
N GLU A 35 -43.25 -4.69 -41.77
CA GLU A 35 -42.46 -5.77 -42.35
C GLU A 35 -41.81 -5.35 -43.69
N ASN A 36 -42.41 -4.41 -44.41
CA ASN A 36 -41.91 -3.90 -45.67
C ASN A 36 -40.81 -2.83 -45.47
N SER A 37 -39.58 -3.19 -45.87
CA SER A 37 -38.42 -2.29 -45.82
C SER A 37 -38.61 -0.93 -46.51
N VAL A 38 -39.40 -0.86 -47.58
CA VAL A 38 -39.64 0.40 -48.33
C VAL A 38 -40.53 1.36 -47.53
N ILE A 39 -41.50 0.81 -46.80
CA ILE A 39 -42.40 1.61 -45.94
C ILE A 39 -41.63 2.13 -44.72
N ARG A 40 -40.75 1.30 -44.14
CA ARG A 40 -39.87 1.72 -43.05
C ARG A 40 -38.92 2.84 -43.48
N GLU A 41 -38.28 2.71 -44.65
CA GLU A 41 -37.44 3.76 -45.22
C GLU A 41 -38.21 5.09 -45.37
N ALA A 42 -39.41 5.05 -45.95
CA ALA A 42 -40.25 6.24 -46.12
C ALA A 42 -40.72 6.86 -44.80
N ALA A 43 -41.04 6.03 -43.80
CA ALA A 43 -41.44 6.49 -42.48
C ALA A 43 -40.28 7.17 -41.75
N VAL A 44 -39.08 6.59 -41.85
CA VAL A 44 -37.85 7.09 -41.23
C VAL A 44 -37.31 8.33 -41.93
N ALA A 45 -37.53 8.49 -43.24
CA ALA A 45 -37.20 9.71 -43.98
C ALA A 45 -38.16 10.88 -43.68
N ASN A 46 -39.28 10.64 -42.99
CA ASN A 46 -40.29 11.65 -42.75
C ASN A 46 -39.79 12.74 -41.78
N PRO A 47 -39.88 14.04 -42.13
CA PRO A 47 -39.47 15.12 -41.24
C PRO A 47 -40.21 15.15 -39.89
N SER A 48 -41.42 14.60 -39.81
CA SER A 48 -42.23 14.53 -38.59
C SER A 48 -41.97 13.28 -37.74
N MET A 49 -40.97 12.46 -38.11
CA MET A 49 -40.59 11.26 -37.37
C MET A 49 -40.09 11.63 -35.96
N PRO A 50 -40.63 11.02 -34.89
CA PRO A 50 -40.20 11.32 -33.52
C PRO A 50 -38.72 10.96 -33.30
N THR A 51 -37.97 11.88 -32.67
CA THR A 51 -36.54 11.71 -32.35
C THR A 51 -36.26 10.44 -31.56
N SER A 52 -37.12 10.11 -30.58
CA SER A 52 -36.99 8.91 -29.74
C SER A 52 -37.08 7.61 -30.52
N VAL A 53 -37.88 7.58 -31.59
CA VAL A 53 -38.04 6.39 -32.43
C VAL A 53 -36.84 6.24 -33.37
N LEU A 54 -36.29 7.34 -33.89
CA LEU A 54 -35.04 7.32 -34.66
C LEU A 54 -33.87 6.78 -33.83
N GLU A 55 -33.75 7.17 -32.56
CA GLU A 55 -32.74 6.63 -31.64
C GLU A 55 -32.91 5.13 -31.34
N GLU A 56 -34.15 4.66 -31.20
CA GLU A 56 -34.45 3.22 -31.01
C GLU A 56 -34.04 2.41 -32.25
N ILE A 57 -34.31 2.94 -33.46
CA ILE A 57 -34.00 2.26 -34.72
C ILE A 57 -32.50 2.18 -34.98
N VAL A 58 -31.74 3.25 -34.72
CA VAL A 58 -30.27 3.25 -34.90
C VAL A 58 -29.58 2.23 -33.99
N LYS A 59 -30.14 1.97 -32.80
CA LYS A 59 -29.61 0.99 -31.83
C LYS A 59 -30.00 -0.46 -32.14
N ALA A 60 -30.93 -0.69 -33.05
CA ALA A 60 -31.35 -2.03 -33.41
C ALA A 60 -30.34 -2.70 -34.37
N ASP A 61 -29.97 -3.96 -34.09
CA ASP A 61 -29.01 -4.72 -34.90
C ASP A 61 -29.50 -5.03 -36.34
N SER A 62 -30.78 -4.76 -36.65
CA SER A 62 -31.44 -5.14 -37.91
C SER A 62 -31.66 -3.99 -38.90
N ILE A 63 -30.96 -2.86 -38.76
CA ILE A 63 -31.14 -1.68 -39.62
C ILE A 63 -30.51 -1.86 -41.01
N SER A 64 -31.28 -1.55 -42.07
CA SER A 64 -30.81 -1.60 -43.45
C SER A 64 -30.00 -0.35 -43.86
N GLU A 65 -29.15 -0.46 -44.87
CA GLU A 65 -28.33 0.65 -45.37
C GLU A 65 -29.15 1.85 -45.85
N ARG A 66 -30.32 1.60 -46.46
CA ARG A 66 -31.23 2.66 -46.92
C ARG A 66 -31.89 3.39 -45.76
N GLU A 67 -32.28 2.66 -44.71
CA GLU A 67 -32.80 3.27 -43.49
C GLU A 67 -31.71 4.13 -42.83
N LYS A 68 -30.46 3.65 -42.74
CA LYS A 68 -29.35 4.48 -42.22
C LYS A 68 -29.25 5.81 -42.99
N LEU A 69 -29.18 5.77 -44.33
CA LEU A 69 -29.08 6.97 -45.17
C LEU A 69 -30.26 7.93 -44.97
N ALA A 70 -31.48 7.39 -44.87
CA ALA A 70 -32.67 8.17 -44.58
C ALA A 70 -32.61 8.86 -43.21
N ILE A 71 -32.10 8.19 -42.16
CA ILE A 71 -31.93 8.79 -40.83
C ILE A 71 -30.88 9.91 -40.89
N ALA A 72 -29.74 9.70 -41.55
CA ALA A 72 -28.69 10.70 -41.63
C ALA A 72 -29.14 11.99 -42.32
N ALA A 73 -29.99 11.89 -43.33
CA ALA A 73 -30.57 13.03 -44.03
C ALA A 73 -31.81 13.64 -43.32
N ASN A 74 -32.36 12.98 -42.29
CA ASN A 74 -33.59 13.43 -41.64
C ASN A 74 -33.33 14.67 -40.74
N PRO A 75 -34.05 15.80 -40.95
CA PRO A 75 -33.95 16.99 -40.10
C PRO A 75 -34.31 16.78 -38.63
N SER A 76 -35.03 15.71 -38.30
CA SER A 76 -35.43 15.33 -36.94
C SER A 76 -34.49 14.30 -36.30
N ALA A 77 -33.41 13.89 -36.98
CA ALA A 77 -32.39 13.04 -36.37
C ALA A 77 -31.70 13.78 -35.22
N SER A 78 -31.53 13.10 -34.08
CA SER A 78 -30.84 13.67 -32.93
C SER A 78 -29.32 13.58 -33.08
N ALA A 79 -28.60 14.41 -32.33
CA ALA A 79 -27.14 14.36 -32.25
C ALA A 79 -26.63 12.96 -31.86
N VAL A 80 -27.39 12.23 -31.02
CA VAL A 80 -27.06 10.87 -30.58
C VAL A 80 -27.18 9.89 -31.75
N SER A 81 -28.32 9.89 -32.45
CA SER A 81 -28.52 9.06 -33.64
C SER A 81 -27.42 9.27 -34.69
N LEU A 82 -27.05 10.53 -34.96
CA LEU A 82 -26.02 10.86 -35.94
C LEU A 82 -24.62 10.41 -35.51
N SER A 83 -24.31 10.47 -34.20
CA SER A 83 -23.05 9.95 -33.66
C SER A 83 -22.97 8.42 -33.72
N GLU A 84 -24.08 7.74 -33.46
CA GLU A 84 -24.17 6.29 -33.50
C GLU A 84 -24.07 5.77 -34.95
N LEU A 85 -24.76 6.41 -35.92
CA LEU A 85 -24.67 6.06 -37.34
C LEU A 85 -23.23 6.06 -37.86
N ARG A 86 -22.44 7.06 -37.47
CA ARG A 86 -21.01 7.15 -37.81
C ARG A 86 -20.22 5.93 -37.33
N MET A 87 -20.58 5.37 -36.18
CA MET A 87 -19.86 4.26 -35.56
C MET A 87 -20.28 2.87 -36.08
N THR A 88 -21.29 2.79 -36.97
CA THR A 88 -21.79 1.50 -37.47
C THR A 88 -20.95 0.93 -38.63
N PRO A 89 -20.30 -0.24 -38.49
CA PRO A 89 -19.23 -0.66 -39.42
C PRO A 89 -19.70 -1.49 -40.63
N HIS A 90 -20.97 -1.41 -41.06
CA HIS A 90 -21.54 -2.34 -42.05
C HIS A 90 -22.24 -1.60 -43.20
N PHE A 91 -21.50 -1.35 -44.28
CA PHE A 91 -21.98 -0.91 -45.59
C PHE A 91 -21.49 -1.85 -46.69
N SER A 92 -22.33 -2.10 -47.69
CA SER A 92 -22.06 -2.95 -48.85
C SER A 92 -21.09 -2.34 -49.85
N SER A 93 -20.95 -1.00 -49.85
CA SER A 93 -20.00 -0.26 -50.68
C SER A 93 -19.43 0.96 -49.97
N GLN A 94 -18.20 1.35 -50.33
CA GLN A 94 -17.57 2.58 -49.85
C GLN A 94 -18.34 3.83 -50.27
N ASP A 95 -19.04 3.80 -51.40
CA ASP A 95 -19.85 4.93 -51.87
C ASP A 95 -21.07 5.18 -50.98
N ALA A 96 -21.72 4.11 -50.47
CA ALA A 96 -22.83 4.23 -49.54
C ALA A 96 -22.38 4.78 -48.17
N GLU A 97 -21.21 4.34 -47.71
CA GLU A 97 -20.58 4.88 -46.50
C GLU A 97 -20.21 6.36 -46.68
N HIS A 98 -19.67 6.76 -47.82
CA HIS A 98 -19.37 8.17 -48.09
C HIS A 98 -20.63 9.05 -48.13
N GLN A 99 -21.69 8.60 -48.82
CA GLN A 99 -22.97 9.32 -48.87
C GLN A 99 -23.59 9.48 -47.47
N MET A 100 -23.44 8.46 -46.62
CA MET A 100 -23.81 8.51 -45.22
C MET A 100 -23.05 9.61 -44.48
N LEU A 101 -21.71 9.61 -44.56
CA LEU A 101 -20.87 10.58 -43.85
C LEU A 101 -21.12 12.02 -44.31
N VAL A 102 -21.34 12.24 -45.61
CA VAL A 102 -21.72 13.55 -46.15
C VAL A 102 -23.11 13.98 -45.64
N SER A 103 -24.07 13.07 -45.58
CA SER A 103 -25.41 13.37 -45.05
C SER A 103 -25.38 13.71 -43.56
N VAL A 104 -24.57 12.99 -42.77
CA VAL A 104 -24.31 13.33 -41.36
C VAL A 104 -23.66 14.71 -41.24
N ALA A 105 -22.68 15.02 -42.09
CA ALA A 105 -21.99 16.30 -42.09
C ALA A 105 -22.89 17.49 -42.51
N LEU A 106 -23.88 17.26 -43.39
CA LEU A 106 -24.86 18.27 -43.81
C LEU A 106 -26.00 18.47 -42.80
N ASN A 107 -26.23 17.50 -41.91
CA ASN A 107 -27.36 17.54 -41.00
C ASN A 107 -27.19 18.67 -39.96
N PRO A 108 -28.14 19.61 -39.83
CA PRO A 108 -28.03 20.74 -38.90
C PRO A 108 -28.01 20.34 -37.42
N ASN A 109 -28.46 19.13 -37.07
CA ASN A 109 -28.46 18.61 -35.70
C ASN A 109 -27.21 17.79 -35.36
N ALA A 110 -26.23 17.69 -36.27
CA ALA A 110 -24.97 17.01 -36.00
C ALA A 110 -24.24 17.67 -34.83
N SER A 111 -23.70 16.87 -33.91
CA SER A 111 -22.98 17.41 -32.76
C SER A 111 -21.63 18.01 -33.17
N ALA A 112 -21.16 19.01 -32.43
CA ALA A 112 -19.82 19.56 -32.60
C ALA A 112 -18.71 18.50 -32.53
N GLY A 113 -18.88 17.48 -31.67
CA GLY A 113 -17.95 16.35 -31.56
C GLY A 113 -17.97 15.47 -32.81
N THR A 114 -19.16 15.14 -33.32
CA THR A 114 -19.32 14.34 -34.54
C THR A 114 -18.68 15.03 -35.75
N LEU A 115 -18.91 16.33 -35.91
CA LEU A 115 -18.33 17.11 -37.02
C LEU A 115 -16.82 17.26 -36.91
N ARG A 116 -16.30 17.44 -35.68
CA ARG A 116 -14.85 17.47 -35.44
C ARG A 116 -14.19 16.15 -35.86
N ASP A 117 -14.84 15.03 -35.54
CA ASP A 117 -14.27 13.73 -35.83
C ASP A 117 -14.37 13.32 -37.32
N LEU A 118 -15.28 13.94 -38.08
CA LEU A 118 -15.39 13.76 -39.54
C LEU A 118 -14.37 14.61 -40.32
N PHE A 119 -13.85 15.67 -39.69
CA PHE A 119 -12.92 16.58 -40.33
C PHE A 119 -11.53 15.94 -40.47
N GLN A 120 -10.95 16.04 -41.66
CA GLN A 120 -9.56 15.69 -41.93
C GLN A 120 -8.92 16.74 -42.84
N ARG A 121 -7.63 17.05 -42.63
CA ARG A 121 -6.89 18.04 -43.43
C ARG A 121 -6.50 17.56 -44.84
N ASP A 122 -6.78 16.31 -45.21
CA ASP A 122 -6.39 15.76 -46.51
C ASP A 122 -7.32 16.26 -47.64
N GLU A 123 -6.81 17.16 -48.48
CA GLU A 123 -7.50 17.62 -49.70
C GLU A 123 -7.31 16.67 -50.89
N LYS A 124 -6.46 15.64 -50.82
CA LYS A 124 -6.20 14.79 -52.00
C LYS A 124 -7.38 13.89 -52.29
N SER A 125 -8.04 13.37 -51.27
CA SER A 125 -9.24 12.56 -51.42
C SER A 125 -10.44 13.39 -51.89
N PRO A 126 -11.08 13.06 -53.03
CA PRO A 126 -12.28 13.76 -53.49
C PRO A 126 -13.46 13.60 -52.51
N THR A 127 -13.52 12.49 -51.78
CA THR A 127 -14.61 12.17 -50.84
C THR A 127 -14.47 13.01 -49.56
N GLN A 128 -13.24 13.14 -49.04
CA GLN A 128 -12.98 14.01 -47.89
C GLN A 128 -13.19 15.48 -48.22
N ARG A 129 -12.94 15.90 -49.46
CA ARG A 129 -13.24 17.27 -49.91
C ARG A 129 -14.73 17.61 -49.83
N GLU A 130 -15.59 16.65 -50.14
CA GLU A 130 -17.05 16.82 -50.05
C GLU A 130 -17.52 16.83 -48.59
N ILE A 131 -16.96 15.97 -47.74
CA ILE A 131 -17.22 15.97 -46.29
C ILE A 131 -16.80 17.33 -45.67
N ASN A 132 -15.59 17.81 -45.97
CA ASN A 132 -15.12 19.10 -45.47
C ASN A 132 -15.95 20.28 -45.98
N ARG A 133 -16.43 20.22 -47.24
CA ARG A 133 -17.36 21.22 -47.78
C ARG A 133 -18.70 21.21 -47.02
N ALA A 134 -19.23 20.03 -46.70
CA ALA A 134 -20.44 19.88 -45.90
C ALA A 134 -20.25 20.43 -44.49
N ILE A 135 -19.13 20.12 -43.83
CA ILE A 135 -18.78 20.65 -42.49
C ILE A 135 -18.67 22.19 -42.53
N ALA A 136 -18.02 22.76 -43.55
CA ALA A 136 -17.89 24.22 -43.69
C ALA A 136 -19.26 24.94 -43.78
N GLY A 137 -20.23 24.30 -44.46
CA GLY A 137 -21.59 24.80 -44.60
C GLY A 137 -22.51 24.53 -43.41
N ASN A 138 -22.09 23.70 -42.45
CA ASN A 138 -22.91 23.32 -41.31
C ASN A 138 -22.80 24.33 -40.16
N PRO A 139 -23.89 24.97 -39.71
CA PRO A 139 -23.85 25.95 -38.61
C PRO A 139 -23.46 25.34 -37.25
N ALA A 140 -23.58 24.02 -37.09
CA ALA A 140 -23.22 23.29 -35.87
C ALA A 140 -21.72 22.95 -35.79
N ALA A 141 -20.93 23.23 -36.83
CA ALA A 141 -19.49 22.97 -36.83
C ALA A 141 -18.77 23.77 -35.72
N PRO A 142 -17.87 23.13 -34.94
CA PRO A 142 -17.16 23.82 -33.87
C PRO A 142 -16.20 24.87 -34.42
N LEU A 143 -16.01 25.95 -33.65
CA LEU A 143 -15.18 27.10 -34.02
C LEU A 143 -13.73 26.70 -34.38
N ASP A 144 -13.13 25.75 -33.67
CA ASP A 144 -11.77 25.29 -33.97
C ASP A 144 -11.67 24.67 -35.37
N THR A 145 -12.60 23.76 -35.70
CA THR A 145 -12.66 23.10 -37.02
C THR A 145 -12.98 24.10 -38.14
N ARG A 146 -13.82 25.09 -37.86
CA ARG A 146 -14.12 26.18 -38.81
C ARG A 146 -12.90 27.08 -39.04
N ALA A 147 -12.13 27.39 -37.99
CA ALA A 147 -10.88 28.13 -38.11
C ALA A 147 -9.83 27.37 -38.93
N GLU A 148 -9.76 26.04 -38.78
CA GLU A 148 -8.89 25.21 -39.62
C GLU A 148 -9.34 25.20 -41.09
N LEU A 149 -10.65 25.06 -41.35
CA LEU A 149 -11.22 25.15 -42.70
C LEU A 149 -11.03 26.54 -43.32
N PHE A 150 -11.05 27.60 -42.52
CA PHE A 150 -10.78 28.97 -42.98
C PHE A 150 -9.31 29.16 -43.42
N GLY A 151 -8.38 28.44 -42.78
CA GLY A 151 -6.98 28.39 -43.18
C GLY A 151 -6.74 27.69 -44.53
N MET A 152 -7.75 26.99 -45.06
CA MET A 152 -7.72 26.35 -46.37
C MET A 152 -8.44 27.26 -47.38
N ASP A 153 -7.71 27.78 -48.37
CA ASP A 153 -8.23 28.76 -49.34
C ASP A 153 -9.47 28.24 -50.11
N THR A 154 -9.61 26.92 -50.23
CA THR A 154 -10.72 26.21 -50.87
C THR A 154 -12.07 26.37 -50.16
N TYR A 155 -12.08 26.56 -48.84
CA TYR A 155 -13.30 26.61 -48.01
C TYR A 155 -13.55 27.97 -47.35
N ARG A 156 -12.60 28.88 -47.45
CA ARG A 156 -12.61 30.21 -46.80
C ARG A 156 -13.91 30.98 -47.00
N ASP A 157 -14.41 31.07 -48.23
CA ASP A 157 -15.63 31.81 -48.56
C ASP A 157 -16.90 31.19 -47.93
N LEU A 158 -16.94 29.86 -47.83
CA LEU A 158 -18.05 29.12 -47.22
C LEU A 158 -18.09 29.32 -45.71
N VAL A 159 -16.92 29.29 -45.05
CA VAL A 159 -16.80 29.52 -43.61
C VAL A 159 -17.20 30.96 -43.26
N LEU A 160 -16.74 31.94 -44.05
CA LEU A 160 -17.10 33.35 -43.88
C LEU A 160 -18.60 33.59 -44.04
N ALA A 161 -19.24 32.97 -45.03
CA ALA A 161 -20.68 33.07 -45.23
C ALA A 161 -21.50 32.50 -44.04
N ASN A 162 -20.95 31.50 -43.34
CA ASN A 162 -21.60 30.87 -42.19
C ASN A 162 -21.34 31.62 -40.87
N GLU A 163 -20.19 32.29 -40.70
CA GLU A 163 -19.87 33.12 -39.51
C GLU A 163 -20.83 34.29 -39.31
N LEU A 164 -21.44 34.78 -40.40
CA LEU A 164 -22.45 35.83 -40.37
C LEU A 164 -23.77 35.43 -39.68
N ARG A 165 -23.96 34.13 -39.37
CA ARG A 165 -25.18 33.61 -38.73
C ARG A 165 -25.10 33.54 -37.20
N GLN A 166 -23.93 33.73 -36.60
CA GLN A 166 -23.76 33.68 -35.14
C GLN A 166 -23.96 35.07 -34.49
N SER A 167 -24.41 35.08 -33.23
CA SER A 167 -24.62 36.33 -32.48
C SER A 167 -23.29 37.02 -32.11
N SER A 168 -23.29 38.35 -32.02
CA SER A 168 -22.09 39.12 -31.66
C SER A 168 -21.58 38.84 -30.25
N GLN A 169 -22.47 38.59 -29.28
CA GLN A 169 -22.09 38.30 -27.89
C GLN A 169 -21.29 36.99 -27.76
N SER A 170 -21.69 35.92 -28.46
CA SER A 170 -20.95 34.66 -28.46
C SER A 170 -19.56 34.83 -29.07
N ARG A 171 -19.45 35.63 -30.14
CA ARG A 171 -18.16 35.93 -30.79
C ARG A 171 -17.22 36.73 -29.89
N ILE A 172 -17.71 37.68 -29.09
CA ILE A 172 -16.91 38.46 -28.14
C ILE A 172 -16.36 37.59 -27.00
N ALA A 173 -17.19 36.71 -26.43
CA ALA A 173 -16.75 35.81 -25.37
C ALA A 173 -15.64 34.86 -25.86
N CYS A 174 -15.76 34.35 -27.08
CA CYS A 174 -14.74 33.51 -27.70
C CYS A 174 -13.45 34.27 -28.02
N ALA A 175 -13.54 35.52 -28.50
CA ALA A 175 -12.37 36.33 -28.83
C ALA A 175 -11.41 36.50 -27.63
N ARG A 176 -11.94 36.68 -26.42
CA ARG A 176 -11.13 36.89 -25.19
C ARG A 176 -10.31 35.68 -24.75
N ALA A 177 -10.65 34.49 -25.23
CA ALA A 177 -9.99 33.22 -24.89
C ALA A 177 -9.35 32.52 -26.12
N ALA A 178 -9.29 33.21 -27.27
CA ALA A 178 -9.01 32.61 -28.56
C ALA A 178 -7.53 32.25 -28.79
N SER A 179 -7.30 31.15 -29.52
CA SER A 179 -6.04 30.82 -30.19
C SER A 179 -5.83 31.69 -31.45
N ASN A 180 -4.60 31.75 -31.97
CA ASN A 180 -4.26 32.59 -33.14
C ASN A 180 -5.21 32.39 -34.34
N CYS A 181 -5.59 31.16 -34.65
CA CYS A 181 -6.46 30.85 -35.80
C CYS A 181 -7.90 31.34 -35.58
N VAL A 182 -8.40 31.29 -34.35
CA VAL A 182 -9.74 31.80 -33.99
C VAL A 182 -9.73 33.33 -33.97
N ALA A 183 -8.64 33.94 -33.50
CA ALA A 183 -8.43 35.39 -33.56
C ALA A 183 -8.38 35.91 -35.01
N GLU A 184 -7.75 35.18 -35.93
CA GLU A 184 -7.65 35.52 -37.35
C GLU A 184 -9.00 35.43 -38.08
N LEU A 185 -9.82 34.41 -37.76
CA LEU A 185 -11.18 34.32 -38.29
C LEU A 185 -12.06 35.49 -37.79
N LEU A 186 -12.01 35.78 -36.49
CA LEU A 186 -12.83 36.81 -35.87
C LEU A 186 -12.37 38.25 -36.21
N SER A 187 -11.13 38.45 -36.64
CA SER A 187 -10.65 39.77 -37.12
C SER A 187 -11.35 40.21 -38.41
N HIS A 188 -11.94 39.28 -39.17
CA HIS A 188 -12.72 39.58 -40.38
C HIS A 188 -14.22 39.78 -40.10
N SER A 189 -14.64 39.78 -38.83
CA SER A 189 -16.03 40.02 -38.44
C SER A 189 -16.51 41.40 -38.91
N PRO A 190 -17.74 41.57 -39.40
CA PRO A 190 -18.29 42.88 -39.72
C PRO A 190 -18.53 43.75 -38.47
N ASP A 191 -18.60 43.14 -37.29
CA ASP A 191 -18.86 43.82 -36.01
C ASP A 191 -17.57 44.36 -35.39
N SER A 192 -17.51 45.68 -35.20
CA SER A 192 -16.38 46.37 -34.59
C SER A 192 -16.14 45.99 -33.13
N GLU A 193 -17.16 45.59 -32.37
CA GLU A 193 -16.96 45.18 -30.97
C GLU A 193 -16.25 43.83 -30.87
N VAL A 194 -16.56 42.91 -31.80
CA VAL A 194 -15.87 41.62 -31.92
C VAL A 194 -14.41 41.84 -32.30
N ARG A 195 -14.14 42.70 -33.30
CA ARG A 195 -12.76 43.02 -33.71
C ARG A 195 -11.97 43.73 -32.61
N ARG A 196 -12.61 44.61 -31.82
CA ARG A 196 -12.00 45.24 -30.64
C ARG A 196 -11.66 44.21 -29.56
N ALA A 197 -12.55 43.23 -29.32
CA ALA A 197 -12.29 42.15 -28.37
C ALA A 197 -11.13 41.25 -28.83
N VAL A 198 -11.00 41.00 -30.13
CA VAL A 198 -9.84 40.31 -30.72
C VAL A 198 -8.57 41.12 -30.49
N ALA A 199 -8.59 42.44 -30.69
CA ALA A 199 -7.44 43.30 -30.42
C ALA A 199 -6.99 43.24 -28.94
N LEU A 200 -7.91 43.15 -27.98
CA LEU A 200 -7.59 43.02 -26.54
C LEU A 200 -7.18 41.60 -26.10
N ALA A 201 -7.38 40.58 -26.93
CA ALA A 201 -7.17 39.19 -26.54
C ALA A 201 -5.67 38.87 -26.37
N PRO A 202 -5.22 38.25 -25.26
CA PRO A 202 -3.80 37.97 -25.03
C PRO A 202 -3.14 37.12 -26.13
N GLY A 203 -3.91 36.31 -26.86
CA GLY A 203 -3.47 35.50 -28.00
C GLY A 203 -3.49 36.19 -29.38
N ALA A 204 -3.75 37.49 -29.48
CA ALA A 204 -3.67 38.20 -30.76
C ALA A 204 -2.22 38.31 -31.24
N SER A 205 -1.91 37.76 -32.42
CA SER A 205 -0.56 37.86 -33.01
C SER A 205 -0.28 39.26 -33.56
N ASP A 206 1.00 39.61 -33.68
CA ASP A 206 1.44 40.87 -34.29
C ASP A 206 0.89 41.07 -35.71
N THR A 207 0.68 39.99 -36.46
CA THR A 207 0.07 40.04 -37.80
C THR A 207 -1.39 40.48 -37.74
N ILE A 208 -2.16 39.98 -36.78
CA ILE A 208 -3.57 40.35 -36.59
C ILE A 208 -3.65 41.78 -36.06
N LEU A 209 -2.81 42.15 -35.10
CA LEU A 209 -2.78 43.50 -34.55
C LEU A 209 -2.37 44.56 -35.59
N ALA A 210 -1.45 44.22 -36.51
CA ALA A 210 -1.07 45.09 -37.62
C ALA A 210 -2.20 45.27 -38.66
N VAL A 211 -3.04 44.25 -38.87
CA VAL A 211 -4.24 44.39 -39.73
C VAL A 211 -5.29 45.24 -39.04
N LEU A 212 -5.53 45.01 -37.74
CA LEU A 212 -6.52 45.75 -36.96
C LEU A 212 -6.08 47.18 -36.64
N SER A 213 -4.80 47.54 -36.74
CA SER A 213 -4.34 48.92 -36.57
C SER A 213 -4.83 49.86 -37.66
N ASP A 214 -5.13 49.34 -38.85
CA ASP A 214 -5.71 50.08 -39.98
C ASP A 214 -7.25 49.90 -40.07
N ASP A 215 -7.89 49.39 -39.02
CA ASP A 215 -9.34 49.14 -39.01
C ASP A 215 -10.15 50.45 -39.18
N PRO A 216 -11.21 50.44 -40.01
CA PRO A 216 -12.06 51.62 -40.23
C PRO A 216 -12.75 52.11 -38.95
N ALA A 217 -12.95 51.25 -37.95
CA ALA A 217 -13.49 51.65 -36.66
C ALA A 217 -12.36 52.17 -35.75
N ARG A 218 -12.45 53.44 -35.37
CA ARG A 218 -11.45 54.12 -34.51
C ARG A 218 -11.24 53.43 -33.15
N GLU A 219 -12.29 52.82 -32.60
CA GLU A 219 -12.26 52.09 -31.32
C GLU A 219 -11.49 50.75 -31.42
N VAL A 220 -11.35 50.19 -32.62
CA VAL A 220 -10.57 48.97 -32.88
C VAL A 220 -9.13 49.34 -33.18
N SER A 221 -8.93 50.29 -34.09
CA SER A 221 -7.59 50.72 -34.51
C SER A 221 -6.79 51.36 -33.38
N SER A 222 -7.40 52.16 -32.51
CA SER A 222 -6.70 52.74 -31.35
C SER A 222 -6.20 51.70 -30.36
N VAL A 223 -7.01 50.68 -30.06
CA VAL A 223 -6.67 49.57 -29.16
C VAL A 223 -5.62 48.65 -29.77
N ALA A 224 -5.76 48.31 -31.06
CA ALA A 224 -4.78 47.52 -31.79
C ALA A 224 -3.43 48.25 -31.90
N ARG A 225 -3.44 49.56 -32.19
CA ARG A 225 -2.24 50.40 -32.19
C ARG A 225 -1.58 50.46 -30.82
N ALA A 226 -2.33 50.58 -29.72
CA ALA A 226 -1.74 50.57 -28.38
C ALA A 226 -1.00 49.26 -28.05
N ARG A 227 -1.51 48.11 -28.51
CA ARG A 227 -0.82 46.82 -28.35
C ARG A 227 0.31 46.58 -29.34
N TRP A 228 0.22 47.15 -30.53
CA TRP A 228 1.20 46.96 -31.60
C TRP A 228 2.31 48.03 -31.60
N ALA A 229 2.12 49.15 -30.91
CA ALA A 229 3.06 50.28 -30.92
C ALA A 229 4.47 49.83 -30.55
N ARG A 230 5.43 50.20 -31.41
CA ARG A 230 6.88 49.95 -31.23
C ARG A 230 7.70 51.24 -31.16
N GLY A 231 7.15 52.37 -31.59
CA GLY A 231 7.82 53.67 -31.60
C GLY A 231 7.57 54.47 -30.32
N LEU A 232 8.64 55.03 -29.73
CA LEU A 232 8.57 55.78 -28.47
C LEU A 232 7.61 56.98 -28.54
N GLY A 233 7.64 57.78 -29.63
CA GLY A 233 6.75 58.93 -29.78
C GLY A 233 5.27 58.56 -29.92
N GLU A 234 4.97 57.40 -30.53
CA GLU A 234 3.59 56.90 -30.62
C GLU A 234 3.10 56.37 -29.26
N ILE A 235 3.98 55.74 -28.47
CA ILE A 235 3.67 55.30 -27.11
C ILE A 235 3.41 56.51 -26.20
N GLU A 236 4.22 57.57 -26.29
CA GLU A 236 4.00 58.82 -25.53
C GLU A 236 2.65 59.47 -25.87
N ASP A 237 2.29 59.59 -27.16
CA ASP A 237 0.99 60.14 -27.56
C ASP A 237 -0.19 59.29 -27.06
N LEU A 238 -0.05 57.97 -27.06
CA LEU A 238 -1.09 57.04 -26.57
C LEU A 238 -1.21 57.02 -25.04
N THR A 239 -0.13 57.33 -24.30
CA THR A 239 -0.20 57.48 -22.82
C THR A 239 -1.03 58.67 -22.36
N LEU A 240 -1.22 59.67 -23.23
CA LEU A 240 -2.06 60.85 -22.99
C LEU A 240 -3.55 60.61 -23.33
N SER A 241 -3.91 59.40 -23.76
CA SER A 241 -5.29 59.04 -24.07
C SER A 241 -6.19 59.11 -22.83
N THR A 242 -7.43 59.58 -22.99
CA THR A 242 -8.46 59.55 -21.94
C THR A 242 -9.29 58.26 -21.93
N ASP A 243 -9.03 57.36 -22.89
CA ASP A 243 -9.76 56.10 -23.03
C ASP A 243 -9.08 54.99 -22.22
N GLY A 244 -9.76 54.51 -21.17
CA GLY A 244 -9.26 53.47 -20.28
C GLY A 244 -8.91 52.17 -20.99
N MET A 245 -9.58 51.83 -22.11
CA MET A 245 -9.28 50.62 -22.88
C MET A 245 -7.98 50.75 -23.69
N VAL A 246 -7.67 51.95 -24.17
CA VAL A 246 -6.41 52.23 -24.88
C VAL A 246 -5.24 52.16 -23.90
N ILE A 247 -5.42 52.71 -22.69
CA ILE A 247 -4.44 52.60 -21.61
C ILE A 247 -4.25 51.14 -21.18
N GLU A 248 -5.33 50.37 -21.00
CA GLU A 248 -5.28 48.95 -20.66
C GLU A 248 -4.53 48.14 -21.73
N ALA A 249 -4.84 48.38 -23.00
CA ALA A 249 -4.13 47.81 -24.14
C ALA A 249 -2.63 48.18 -24.13
N LEU A 250 -2.29 49.41 -23.76
CA LEU A 250 -0.91 49.88 -23.64
C LEU A 250 -0.19 49.17 -22.49
N ILE A 251 -0.82 48.99 -21.33
CA ILE A 251 -0.25 48.23 -20.20
C ILE A 251 0.02 46.76 -20.57
N MET A 252 -0.84 46.16 -21.40
CA MET A 252 -0.69 44.78 -21.88
C MET A 252 0.34 44.62 -23.00
N ASN A 253 0.88 45.70 -23.55
CA ASN A 253 1.93 45.64 -24.58
C ASN A 253 3.28 45.28 -23.94
N ALA A 254 3.80 44.10 -24.31
CA ALA A 254 5.04 43.56 -23.77
C ALA A 254 6.30 44.35 -24.20
N ASN A 255 6.20 45.16 -25.26
CA ASN A 255 7.34 45.85 -25.87
C ASN A 255 7.56 47.27 -25.33
N ILE A 256 6.74 47.72 -24.37
CA ILE A 256 6.86 49.07 -23.81
C ILE A 256 7.99 49.13 -22.78
N PRO A 257 8.91 50.11 -22.89
CA PRO A 257 9.92 50.34 -21.88
C PRO A 257 9.31 50.60 -20.49
N VAL A 258 9.95 50.08 -19.45
CA VAL A 258 9.45 50.09 -18.06
C VAL A 258 9.05 51.50 -17.59
N ASP A 259 9.80 52.53 -17.96
CA ASP A 259 9.53 53.93 -17.56
C ASP A 259 8.26 54.48 -18.22
N HIS A 260 7.97 54.07 -19.46
CA HIS A 260 6.77 54.49 -20.20
C HIS A 260 5.55 53.68 -19.76
N LYS A 261 5.76 52.41 -19.38
CA LYS A 261 4.74 51.60 -18.73
C LYS A 261 4.35 52.20 -17.38
N ALA A 262 5.31 52.71 -16.61
CA ALA A 262 5.04 53.43 -15.37
C ALA A 262 4.26 54.73 -15.61
N ALA A 263 4.62 55.54 -16.61
CA ALA A 263 3.88 56.75 -16.98
C ALA A 263 2.43 56.46 -17.45
N ALA A 264 2.24 55.42 -18.27
CA ALA A 264 0.93 54.95 -18.71
C ALA A 264 0.04 54.50 -17.53
N VAL A 265 0.66 53.75 -16.61
CA VAL A 265 0.02 53.23 -15.41
C VAL A 265 -0.30 54.37 -14.45
N GLU A 266 0.56 55.36 -14.27
CA GLU A 266 0.34 56.53 -13.40
C GLU A 266 -0.75 57.46 -13.95
N ALA A 267 -0.75 57.74 -15.26
CA ALA A 267 -1.78 58.54 -15.93
C ALA A 267 -3.14 57.80 -16.00
N GLY A 268 -3.09 56.46 -16.05
CA GLY A 268 -4.23 55.60 -16.31
C GLY A 268 -4.85 54.88 -15.12
N LEU A 269 -4.14 54.74 -14.00
CA LEU A 269 -4.57 54.01 -12.80
C LEU A 269 -6.00 54.31 -12.31
N PRO A 270 -6.51 55.56 -12.40
CA PRO A 270 -7.89 55.86 -12.04
C PRO A 270 -8.93 55.13 -12.90
N LEU A 271 -8.60 54.82 -14.16
CA LEU A 271 -9.46 54.30 -15.22
C LEU A 271 -9.34 52.78 -15.43
N VAL A 272 -8.35 52.13 -14.79
CA VAL A 272 -8.06 50.69 -14.91
C VAL A 272 -9.02 49.85 -14.07
N GLY A 273 -9.41 48.68 -14.60
CA GLY A 273 -10.31 47.72 -13.95
C GLY A 273 -9.69 46.95 -12.78
N GLU A 274 -10.54 46.25 -12.01
CA GLU A 274 -10.08 45.50 -10.82
C GLU A 274 -9.16 44.32 -11.18
N ASP A 275 -9.42 43.63 -12.30
CA ASP A 275 -8.66 42.47 -12.75
C ASP A 275 -7.22 42.86 -13.12
N THR A 276 -7.06 43.99 -13.79
CA THR A 276 -5.77 44.54 -14.18
C THR A 276 -4.94 45.02 -13.00
N LEU A 277 -5.56 45.54 -11.93
CA LEU A 277 -4.86 45.83 -10.67
C LEU A 277 -4.29 44.55 -10.04
N MET A 278 -5.05 43.45 -10.08
CA MET A 278 -4.62 42.17 -9.53
C MET A 278 -3.49 41.54 -10.34
N ASP A 279 -3.55 41.64 -11.67
CA ASP A 279 -2.50 41.14 -12.56
C ASP A 279 -1.19 41.91 -12.35
N LEU A 280 -1.25 43.24 -12.21
CA LEU A 280 -0.10 44.08 -11.88
C LEU A 280 0.51 43.73 -10.52
N ALA A 281 -0.31 43.43 -9.51
CA ALA A 281 0.19 43.04 -8.18
C ALA A 281 0.89 41.67 -8.19
N LYS A 282 0.41 40.72 -9.00
CA LYS A 282 0.98 39.36 -9.13
C LYS A 282 2.23 39.31 -10.01
N ASP A 283 2.36 40.22 -10.98
CA ASP A 283 3.50 40.23 -11.89
C ASP A 283 4.82 40.55 -11.14
N PRO A 284 5.79 39.62 -11.07
CA PRO A 284 7.07 39.85 -10.39
C PRO A 284 7.94 40.92 -11.06
N GLY A 285 7.61 41.30 -12.31
CA GLY A 285 8.25 42.37 -13.05
C GLY A 285 7.82 43.78 -12.64
N THR A 286 6.69 43.92 -11.94
CA THR A 286 6.08 45.23 -11.65
C THR A 286 7.00 46.13 -10.82
N PRO A 287 7.36 47.32 -11.33
CA PRO A 287 8.13 48.32 -10.60
C PRO A 287 7.53 48.72 -9.24
N SER A 288 8.41 49.05 -8.30
CA SER A 288 8.02 49.42 -6.93
C SER A 288 7.12 50.66 -6.86
N GLN A 289 7.31 51.67 -7.74
CA GLN A 289 6.46 52.86 -7.80
C GLN A 289 5.02 52.55 -8.23
N ILE A 290 4.86 51.56 -9.12
CA ILE A 290 3.55 51.12 -9.59
C ILE A 290 2.84 50.36 -8.47
N LEU A 291 3.55 49.48 -7.76
CA LEU A 291 2.97 48.74 -6.62
C LEU A 291 2.45 49.66 -5.52
N SER A 292 3.10 50.81 -5.26
CA SER A 292 2.55 51.83 -4.35
C SER A 292 1.25 52.45 -4.87
N GLY A 293 1.20 52.81 -6.15
CA GLY A 293 -0.03 53.35 -6.74
C GLY A 293 -1.19 52.34 -6.74
N VAL A 294 -0.89 51.06 -7.03
CA VAL A 294 -1.87 49.96 -6.98
C VAL A 294 -2.41 49.78 -5.56
N LEU A 295 -1.56 49.90 -4.53
CA LEU A 295 -2.00 49.87 -3.13
C LEU A 295 -2.96 51.03 -2.80
N ASP A 296 -2.62 52.25 -3.23
CA ASP A 296 -3.45 53.44 -3.00
C ASP A 296 -4.81 53.36 -3.70
N ARG A 297 -4.84 52.87 -4.94
CA ARG A 297 -6.09 52.65 -5.70
C ARG A 297 -6.93 51.52 -5.13
N GLY A 298 -6.28 50.48 -4.63
CA GLY A 298 -6.91 49.32 -4.01
C GLY A 298 -7.69 49.64 -2.74
N ALA A 299 -7.46 50.81 -2.13
CA ALA A 299 -8.18 51.28 -0.94
C ALA A 299 -9.69 51.46 -1.16
N SER A 300 -10.14 51.68 -2.41
CA SER A 300 -11.56 51.82 -2.74
C SER A 300 -12.26 50.49 -3.04
N LEU A 301 -11.54 49.35 -3.02
CA LEU A 301 -12.11 48.03 -3.28
C LEU A 301 -12.89 47.50 -2.07
N THR A 302 -13.71 46.47 -2.28
CA THR A 302 -14.33 45.74 -1.16
C THR A 302 -13.25 45.18 -0.22
N PRO A 303 -13.50 45.07 1.10
CA PRO A 303 -12.50 44.64 2.07
C PRO A 303 -11.79 43.33 1.71
N ARG A 304 -12.55 42.35 1.19
CA ARG A 304 -12.00 41.06 0.76
C ARG A 304 -11.01 41.21 -0.41
N LYS A 305 -11.40 41.92 -1.46
CA LYS A 305 -10.54 42.16 -2.63
C LYS A 305 -9.33 43.03 -2.28
N ALA A 306 -9.50 43.99 -1.37
CA ALA A 306 -8.40 44.81 -0.86
C ALA A 306 -7.37 43.96 -0.11
N SER A 307 -7.79 43.02 0.75
CA SER A 307 -6.86 42.10 1.43
C SER A 307 -6.18 41.13 0.45
N GLU A 308 -6.91 40.60 -0.54
CA GLU A 308 -6.33 39.76 -1.61
C GLU A 308 -5.26 40.52 -2.41
N LEU A 309 -5.53 41.78 -2.78
CA LEU A 309 -4.57 42.65 -3.46
C LEU A 309 -3.35 42.96 -2.59
N LYS A 310 -3.55 43.35 -1.33
CA LYS A 310 -2.46 43.61 -0.38
C LYS A 310 -1.56 42.39 -0.19
N ASN A 311 -2.13 41.19 -0.14
CA ASN A 311 -1.37 39.93 -0.07
C ASN A 311 -0.49 39.72 -1.32
N ALA A 312 -1.02 40.01 -2.51
CA ALA A 312 -0.25 39.90 -3.76
C ALA A 312 0.89 40.92 -3.80
N ILE A 313 0.64 42.18 -3.44
CA ILE A 313 1.66 43.24 -3.36
C ILE A 313 2.74 42.85 -2.34
N ALA A 314 2.35 42.36 -1.16
CA ALA A 314 3.24 41.96 -0.09
C ALA A 314 4.19 40.80 -0.47
N SER A 315 3.74 39.94 -1.36
CA SER A 315 4.50 38.77 -1.83
C SER A 315 5.36 39.08 -3.06
N ASN A 316 5.26 40.30 -3.61
CA ASN A 316 5.97 40.69 -4.83
C ASN A 316 7.45 41.00 -4.52
N PRO A 317 8.42 40.41 -5.26
CA PRO A 317 9.85 40.63 -5.02
C PRO A 317 10.34 42.07 -5.23
N ARG A 318 9.57 42.92 -5.91
CA ARG A 318 9.94 44.32 -6.22
C ARG A 318 9.23 45.34 -5.34
N VAL A 319 8.51 44.90 -4.31
CA VAL A 319 7.82 45.80 -3.37
C VAL A 319 8.80 46.75 -2.67
N SER A 320 8.43 48.03 -2.57
CA SER A 320 9.30 49.02 -1.92
C SER A 320 9.33 48.83 -0.40
N ALA A 321 10.44 49.25 0.24
CA ALA A 321 10.53 49.26 1.70
C ALA A 321 9.44 50.15 2.34
N GLU A 322 9.02 51.23 1.68
CA GLU A 322 7.96 52.11 2.18
C GLU A 322 6.59 51.42 2.14
N THR A 323 6.29 50.72 1.06
CA THR A 323 5.07 49.91 0.93
C THR A 323 5.03 48.77 1.95
N LEU A 324 6.18 48.15 2.24
CA LEU A 324 6.25 47.16 3.33
C LEU A 324 6.06 47.78 4.72
N ARG A 325 6.47 49.04 4.94
CA ARG A 325 6.18 49.76 6.20
C ARG A 325 4.68 50.00 6.36
N THR A 326 3.99 50.42 5.30
CA THR A 326 2.54 50.64 5.36
C THR A 326 1.79 49.34 5.63
N LEU A 327 2.15 48.25 4.94
CA LEU A 327 1.54 46.93 5.13
C LEU A 327 1.86 46.31 6.50
N ALA A 328 3.04 46.53 7.07
CA ALA A 328 3.37 46.07 8.42
C ALA A 328 2.49 46.73 9.50
N MET A 329 1.98 47.93 9.24
CA MET A 329 1.10 48.67 10.15
C MET A 329 -0.39 48.52 9.76
N ASP A 330 -0.72 47.58 8.87
CA ASP A 330 -2.09 47.39 8.41
C ASP A 330 -3.00 46.93 9.55
N ASN A 331 -4.28 47.29 9.50
CA ASN A 331 -5.26 46.87 10.50
C ASN A 331 -5.62 45.38 10.35
N ASP A 332 -5.48 44.82 9.15
CA ASP A 332 -5.72 43.41 8.88
C ASP A 332 -4.65 42.52 9.52
N LEU A 333 -5.11 41.62 10.40
CA LEU A 333 -4.26 40.67 11.12
C LEU A 333 -3.49 39.75 10.16
N ASP A 334 -4.08 39.34 9.05
CA ASP A 334 -3.46 38.38 8.13
C ASP A 334 -2.34 39.04 7.31
N ILE A 335 -2.50 40.32 6.96
CA ILE A 335 -1.43 41.12 6.36
C ILE A 335 -0.26 41.27 7.34
N ARG A 336 -0.53 41.61 8.61
CA ARG A 336 0.55 41.74 9.61
C ARG A 336 1.27 40.42 9.88
N LYS A 337 0.57 39.28 9.88
CA LYS A 337 1.20 37.95 9.97
C LYS A 337 2.11 37.67 8.78
N LEU A 338 1.66 37.99 7.57
CA LEU A 338 2.44 37.80 6.35
C LEU A 338 3.71 38.68 6.39
N MET A 339 3.58 39.92 6.85
CA MET A 339 4.74 40.80 7.08
C MET A 339 5.67 40.21 8.14
N ALA A 340 5.18 39.78 9.30
CA ALA A 340 6.03 39.17 10.32
C ALA A 340 6.83 37.95 9.82
N ASN A 341 6.28 37.19 8.86
CA ASN A 341 6.93 36.03 8.27
C ASN A 341 7.81 36.35 7.05
N SER A 342 7.72 37.55 6.48
CA SER A 342 8.41 37.89 5.24
C SER A 342 9.89 38.19 5.49
N PRO A 343 10.80 37.65 4.65
CA PRO A 343 12.23 37.95 4.74
C PRO A 343 12.59 39.34 4.20
N MET A 344 11.65 40.07 3.61
CA MET A 344 11.89 41.37 2.98
C MET A 344 11.50 42.55 3.89
N VAL A 345 10.93 42.27 5.07
CA VAL A 345 10.41 43.32 5.95
C VAL A 345 11.53 44.21 6.48
N PRO A 346 11.39 45.55 6.38
CA PRO A 346 12.37 46.48 6.94
C PRO A 346 12.54 46.29 8.45
N MET A 347 13.77 46.49 8.93
CA MET A 347 14.12 46.32 10.34
C MET A 347 13.24 47.12 11.30
N ASP A 348 12.95 48.39 10.98
CA ASP A 348 12.11 49.24 11.85
C ASP A 348 10.66 48.73 11.95
N SER A 349 10.14 48.13 10.87
CA SER A 349 8.83 47.49 10.86
C SER A 349 8.83 46.21 11.70
N LEU A 350 9.91 45.42 11.62
CA LEU A 350 10.08 44.22 12.43
C LEU A 350 10.15 44.55 13.94
N VAL A 351 10.80 45.66 14.32
CA VAL A 351 10.84 46.16 15.70
C VAL A 351 9.44 46.49 16.22
N LYS A 352 8.57 47.07 15.38
CA LYS A 352 7.19 47.39 15.73
C LYS A 352 6.34 46.12 15.84
N LEU A 353 6.46 45.20 14.88
CA LEU A 353 5.76 43.89 14.92
C LEU A 353 6.20 43.03 16.12
N ALA A 354 7.44 43.15 16.57
CA ALA A 354 7.92 42.50 17.79
C ALA A 354 7.20 42.99 19.06
N SER A 355 6.55 44.15 18.99
CA SER A 355 5.75 44.74 20.08
C SER A 355 4.26 44.79 19.71
N ASP A 356 3.81 44.00 18.72
CA ASP A 356 2.41 43.94 18.30
C ASP A 356 1.52 43.46 19.45
N ALA A 357 0.29 43.98 19.50
CA ALA A 357 -0.70 43.60 20.51
C ALA A 357 -1.03 42.10 20.45
N ASP A 358 -1.05 41.52 19.24
CA ASP A 358 -1.35 40.11 19.03
C ASP A 358 -0.12 39.21 19.31
N PRO A 359 -0.22 38.27 20.26
CA PRO A 359 0.90 37.38 20.60
C PRO A 359 1.36 36.47 19.46
N LYS A 360 0.48 36.14 18.51
CA LYS A 360 0.83 35.28 17.38
C LYS A 360 1.79 36.00 16.43
N ILE A 361 1.60 37.30 16.23
CA ILE A 361 2.54 38.12 15.45
C ILE A 361 3.90 38.14 16.14
N ARG A 362 3.94 38.40 17.46
CA ARG A 362 5.21 38.39 18.22
C ARG A 362 5.92 37.03 18.16
N GLU A 363 5.17 35.92 18.20
CA GLU A 363 5.73 34.55 18.06
C GLU A 363 6.35 34.35 16.67
N ILE A 364 5.68 34.80 15.60
CA ILE A 364 6.19 34.72 14.23
C ILE A 364 7.48 35.55 14.09
N VAL A 365 7.50 36.77 14.62
CA VAL A 365 8.71 37.62 14.62
C VAL A 365 9.86 36.92 15.36
N ALA A 366 9.63 36.36 16.55
CA ALA A 366 10.66 35.62 17.29
C ALA A 366 11.17 34.36 16.55
N SER A 367 10.35 33.79 15.66
CA SER A 367 10.70 32.61 14.84
C SER A 367 11.35 32.97 13.50
N ASN A 368 11.27 34.23 13.07
CA ASN A 368 11.77 34.67 11.77
C ASN A 368 13.30 34.68 11.76
N SER A 369 13.91 34.00 10.77
CA SER A 369 15.36 33.85 10.61
C SER A 369 16.15 35.16 10.53
N ILE A 370 15.51 36.26 10.14
CA ILE A 370 16.15 37.58 10.02
C ILE A 370 16.20 38.32 11.35
N THR A 371 15.40 37.90 12.34
CA THR A 371 15.31 38.57 13.63
C THR A 371 16.68 38.65 14.30
N PRO A 372 17.18 39.87 14.58
CA PRO A 372 18.50 40.10 15.14
C PRO A 372 18.52 39.77 16.64
N VAL A 373 19.72 39.59 17.18
CA VAL A 373 19.93 39.17 18.57
C VAL A 373 19.35 40.19 19.56
N GLU A 374 19.39 41.50 19.22
CA GLU A 374 18.85 42.58 20.05
C GLU A 374 17.32 42.49 20.21
N LEU A 375 16.60 42.05 19.16
CA LEU A 375 15.16 41.81 19.26
C LEU A 375 14.86 40.52 20.02
N LEU A 376 15.66 39.46 19.84
CA LEU A 376 15.54 38.24 20.63
C LEU A 376 15.75 38.50 22.13
N LEU A 377 16.68 39.41 22.51
CA LEU A 377 16.86 39.83 23.91
C LEU A 377 15.61 40.48 24.51
N ARG A 378 14.83 41.22 23.70
CA ARG A 378 13.56 41.80 24.12
C ARG A 378 12.47 40.73 24.24
N SER A 379 12.36 39.85 23.24
CA SER A 379 11.40 38.73 23.22
C SER A 379 11.67 37.68 24.29
N ALA A 380 12.91 37.60 24.81
CA ALA A 380 13.28 36.71 25.91
C ALA A 380 12.48 36.96 27.19
N THR A 381 11.99 38.18 27.40
CA THR A 381 11.17 38.58 28.55
C THR A 381 9.71 38.85 28.18
N ASP A 382 9.23 38.31 27.06
CA ASP A 382 7.83 38.45 26.63
C ASP A 382 6.87 37.83 27.66
N ASP A 383 5.66 38.37 27.78
CA ASP A 383 4.63 37.88 28.70
C ASP A 383 4.09 36.49 28.28
N VAL A 384 4.12 36.17 26.98
CA VAL A 384 3.56 34.96 26.42
C VAL A 384 4.61 33.84 26.29
N PRO A 385 4.43 32.67 26.93
CA PRO A 385 5.41 31.58 26.88
C PRO A 385 5.72 31.04 25.49
N ALA A 386 4.80 31.20 24.52
CA ALA A 386 5.03 30.77 23.14
C ALA A 386 6.10 31.62 22.43
N VAL A 387 6.11 32.93 22.67
CA VAL A 387 7.11 33.87 22.13
C VAL A 387 8.49 33.59 22.72
N VAL A 388 8.55 33.38 24.04
CA VAL A 388 9.80 33.04 24.74
C VAL A 388 10.34 31.67 24.26
N ARG A 389 9.46 30.69 24.04
CA ARG A 389 9.86 29.39 23.45
C ARG A 389 10.43 29.56 22.04
N ALA A 390 9.77 30.33 21.18
CA ALA A 390 10.28 30.62 19.83
C ALA A 390 11.67 31.28 19.88
N THR A 391 11.85 32.25 20.78
CA THR A 391 13.13 32.92 21.04
C THR A 391 14.21 31.91 21.45
N ALA A 392 13.89 30.96 22.33
CA ALA A 392 14.83 29.95 22.81
C ALA A 392 15.19 28.88 21.76
N ILE A 393 14.28 28.55 20.83
CA ILE A 393 14.53 27.62 19.72
C ILE A 393 15.33 28.30 18.59
N HIS A 394 15.29 29.63 18.52
CA HIS A 394 15.83 30.39 17.39
C HIS A 394 17.34 30.08 17.17
N PRO A 395 17.77 29.80 15.93
CA PRO A 395 19.15 29.40 15.64
C PRO A 395 20.17 30.51 15.94
N LYS A 396 19.76 31.78 15.94
CA LYS A 396 20.62 32.93 16.33
C LYS A 396 20.55 33.27 17.83
N ALA A 397 19.80 32.53 18.65
CA ALA A 397 19.79 32.75 20.09
C ALA A 397 21.20 32.53 20.65
N THR A 398 21.78 33.58 21.24
CA THR A 398 23.10 33.52 21.87
C THR A 398 22.98 33.04 23.31
N ALA A 399 24.08 32.61 23.92
CA ALA A 399 24.10 32.24 25.35
C ALA A 399 23.51 33.35 26.24
N ALA A 400 23.76 34.63 25.93
CA ALA A 400 23.19 35.76 26.66
C ALA A 400 21.65 35.86 26.54
N VAL A 401 21.08 35.57 25.37
CA VAL A 401 19.61 35.50 25.18
C VAL A 401 19.03 34.37 26.02
N LEU A 402 19.66 33.20 25.97
CA LEU A 402 19.19 31.99 26.64
C LEU A 402 19.28 32.13 28.17
N ASP A 403 20.39 32.67 28.71
CA ASP A 403 20.54 33.03 30.12
C ASP A 403 19.47 34.06 30.56
N ARG A 404 19.17 35.06 29.72
CA ARG A 404 18.10 36.03 29.99
C ARG A 404 16.73 35.37 30.08
N VAL A 405 16.41 34.44 29.17
CA VAL A 405 15.18 33.63 29.23
C VAL A 405 15.13 32.86 30.54
N VAL A 406 16.20 32.14 30.90
CA VAL A 406 16.24 31.33 32.12
C VAL A 406 16.01 32.18 33.36
N LYS A 407 16.73 33.30 33.50
CA LYS A 407 16.59 34.20 34.66
C LYS A 407 15.17 34.75 34.78
N ASP A 408 14.59 35.28 33.71
CA ASP A 408 13.22 35.81 33.73
C ASP A 408 12.17 34.73 34.06
N GLN A 409 12.26 33.57 33.40
CA GLN A 409 11.31 32.48 33.61
C GLN A 409 11.41 31.88 35.02
N LEU A 410 12.63 31.76 35.57
CA LEU A 410 12.82 31.31 36.95
C LEU A 410 12.30 32.33 37.98
N GLU A 411 12.45 33.64 37.73
CA GLU A 411 11.85 34.68 38.60
C GLU A 411 10.32 34.67 38.53
N ARG A 412 9.73 34.57 37.33
CA ARG A 412 8.27 34.43 37.17
C ARG A 412 7.74 33.19 37.87
N ARG A 413 8.48 32.08 37.80
CA ARG A 413 8.17 30.84 38.51
C ARG A 413 8.18 31.02 40.02
N LYS A 414 9.18 31.73 40.59
CA LYS A 414 9.21 32.08 42.03
C LYS A 414 8.01 32.95 42.43
N ASN A 415 7.69 33.96 41.63
CA ASN A 415 6.57 34.86 41.90
C ASN A 415 5.20 34.17 41.81
N ALA A 416 5.03 33.27 40.84
CA ALA A 416 3.82 32.44 40.73
C ALA A 416 3.64 31.54 41.96
N ARG A 417 4.74 30.96 42.47
CA ARG A 417 4.73 30.17 43.73
C ARG A 417 4.31 31.00 44.94
N SER A 418 4.80 32.22 45.07
CA SER A 418 4.46 33.10 46.20
C SER A 418 2.97 33.47 46.27
N LYS A 419 2.25 33.52 45.13
CA LYS A 419 0.83 33.88 45.07
C LYS A 419 -0.12 32.70 45.33
N SER A 420 0.35 31.46 45.15
CA SER A 420 -0.47 30.24 45.17
C SER A 420 -0.54 29.54 46.53
N ALA A 421 0.11 30.07 47.58
CA ALA A 421 0.13 29.45 48.91
C ALA A 421 -1.26 29.17 49.54
N TYR A 422 -2.35 29.74 49.00
CA TYR A 422 -3.74 29.51 49.43
C TYR A 422 -4.60 28.68 48.45
N SER A 423 -4.07 28.25 47.31
CA SER A 423 -4.77 27.42 46.30
C SER A 423 -4.07 26.08 46.15
N ARG A 424 -4.81 24.96 46.25
CA ARG A 424 -4.28 23.61 46.02
C ARG A 424 -3.93 23.34 44.55
N ASP A 425 -4.33 24.22 43.64
CA ASP A 425 -3.97 24.14 42.22
C ASP A 425 -2.66 24.90 42.00
N LEU A 426 -1.57 24.19 41.70
CA LEU A 426 -0.33 24.83 41.24
C LEU A 426 -0.67 25.71 40.03
N PRO A 427 -0.22 26.99 39.99
CA PRO A 427 -0.47 27.84 38.85
C PRO A 427 0.19 27.22 37.62
N ASN A 428 -0.53 27.27 36.50
CA ASN A 428 -0.23 26.68 35.19
C ASN A 428 1.01 27.34 34.53
N PHE A 429 2.15 27.39 35.23
CA PHE A 429 3.41 27.92 34.73
C PHE A 429 3.98 26.95 33.69
N SER A 430 4.17 27.46 32.47
CA SER A 430 4.67 26.64 31.36
C SER A 430 6.18 26.49 31.45
N LEU A 431 6.66 25.24 31.58
CA LEU A 431 8.09 24.92 31.52
C LEU A 431 8.62 24.76 30.08
N ARG A 432 7.75 24.90 29.07
CA ARG A 432 8.12 24.77 27.65
C ARG A 432 9.27 25.69 27.22
N PRO A 433 9.35 26.96 27.67
CA PRO A 433 10.51 27.79 27.37
C PRO A 433 11.82 27.23 27.94
N LEU A 434 11.78 26.65 29.15
CA LEU A 434 12.97 26.05 29.78
C LEU A 434 13.42 24.78 29.05
N TYR A 435 12.50 23.95 28.55
CA TYR A 435 12.85 22.82 27.68
C TYR A 435 13.58 23.27 26.42
N ALA A 436 13.10 24.35 25.79
CA ALA A 436 13.69 24.90 24.59
C ALA A 436 15.12 25.43 24.84
N VAL A 437 15.32 26.13 25.97
CA VAL A 437 16.69 26.53 26.37
C VAL A 437 17.56 25.30 26.63
N ALA A 438 17.07 24.33 27.40
CA ALA A 438 17.84 23.12 27.71
C ALA A 438 18.24 22.33 26.45
N ALA A 439 17.41 22.30 25.41
CA ALA A 439 17.68 21.60 24.16
C ALA A 439 18.53 22.39 23.16
N ASN A 440 18.72 23.71 23.34
CA ASN A 440 19.47 24.53 22.39
C ASN A 440 20.99 24.27 22.52
N PRO A 441 21.69 23.85 21.43
CA PRO A 441 23.13 23.55 21.49
C PRO A 441 24.00 24.76 21.89
N ARG A 442 23.50 26.00 21.72
CA ARG A 442 24.21 27.24 22.08
C ARG A 442 24.05 27.63 23.55
N THR A 443 23.30 26.86 24.33
CA THR A 443 23.21 27.06 25.79
C THR A 443 24.54 26.71 26.43
N ASP A 444 25.09 27.66 27.17
CA ASP A 444 26.35 27.48 27.87
C ASP A 444 26.20 26.63 29.13
N LYS A 445 27.32 26.06 29.58
CA LYS A 445 27.39 25.15 30.72
C LYS A 445 26.83 25.75 32.02
N ASP A 446 27.00 27.05 32.25
CA ASP A 446 26.57 27.71 33.49
C ASP A 446 25.04 27.89 33.51
N THR A 447 24.44 28.20 32.36
CA THR A 447 22.99 28.23 32.20
C THR A 447 22.37 26.84 32.35
N LEU A 448 22.98 25.79 31.76
CA LEU A 448 22.54 24.41 31.93
C LEU A 448 22.60 23.96 33.41
N ARG A 449 23.68 24.33 34.13
CA ARG A 449 23.82 24.06 35.57
C ARG A 449 22.75 24.80 36.38
N THR A 450 22.49 26.06 36.07
CA THR A 450 21.44 26.86 36.71
C THR A 450 20.05 26.23 36.51
N LEU A 451 19.77 25.71 35.33
CA LEU A 451 18.53 24.97 35.04
C LEU A 451 18.44 23.68 35.86
N ALA A 452 19.49 22.87 35.88
CA ALA A 452 19.53 21.64 36.68
C ALA A 452 19.32 21.92 38.17
N ASP A 453 19.98 22.94 38.73
CA ASP A 453 19.82 23.35 40.12
C ASP A 453 18.42 23.92 40.42
N SER A 454 17.75 24.50 39.41
CA SER A 454 16.36 24.95 39.55
C SER A 454 15.39 23.78 39.63
N VAL A 455 15.69 22.68 38.93
CA VAL A 455 14.92 21.44 38.93
C VAL A 455 15.13 20.74 40.28
N ASP A 456 16.37 20.60 40.75
CA ASP A 456 16.69 20.06 42.08
C ASP A 456 15.90 20.75 43.20
N ARG A 457 15.95 22.09 43.24
CA ARG A 457 15.21 22.89 44.24
C ARG A 457 13.71 22.67 44.13
N ALA A 458 13.15 22.63 42.92
CA ALA A 458 11.72 22.39 42.74
C ALA A 458 11.27 21.02 43.26
N LEU A 459 12.10 20.00 43.03
CA LEU A 459 11.86 18.62 43.42
C LEU A 459 12.08 18.39 44.93
N ASN A 460 12.98 19.16 45.55
CA ASN A 460 13.27 19.08 46.98
C ASN A 460 12.36 19.95 47.85
N ASP A 461 12.08 21.18 47.45
CA ASP A 461 11.36 22.15 48.30
C ASP A 461 9.85 21.90 48.36
N ASN A 462 9.23 21.47 47.25
CA ASN A 462 7.75 21.46 47.12
C ASN A 462 7.15 20.13 46.62
N LEU A 463 7.87 19.40 45.77
CA LEU A 463 7.41 18.09 45.28
C LEU A 463 7.88 16.93 46.15
N GLY A 464 8.75 17.19 47.14
CA GLY A 464 9.32 16.18 48.03
C GLY A 464 8.30 15.33 48.79
N TYR A 465 7.08 15.84 48.97
CA TYR A 465 5.92 15.14 49.55
C TYR A 465 4.63 15.28 48.71
N SER A 466 4.70 15.94 47.54
CA SER A 466 3.52 16.20 46.70
C SER A 466 3.18 14.97 45.86
N ARG A 467 1.88 14.65 45.77
CA ARG A 467 1.34 13.54 44.94
C ARG A 467 1.11 13.94 43.47
N ASP A 468 1.52 15.14 43.05
CA ASP A 468 1.35 15.59 41.66
C ASP A 468 2.48 15.08 40.76
N GLU A 469 2.33 13.85 40.30
CA GLU A 469 3.27 13.20 39.38
C GLU A 469 3.44 13.95 38.06
N THR A 470 2.41 14.68 37.59
CA THR A 470 2.49 15.43 36.33
C THR A 470 3.43 16.64 36.45
N ALA A 471 3.51 17.25 37.64
CA ALA A 471 4.49 18.29 37.91
C ALA A 471 5.91 17.70 37.93
N ILE A 472 6.11 16.53 38.55
CA ILE A 472 7.41 15.83 38.57
C ILE A 472 7.85 15.46 37.15
N GLU A 473 6.96 14.90 36.33
CA GLU A 473 7.23 14.57 34.92
C GLU A 473 7.71 15.81 34.15
N ARG A 474 7.06 16.97 34.37
CA ARG A 474 7.47 18.19 33.69
C ARG A 474 8.86 18.66 34.15
N GLU A 475 9.21 18.55 35.43
CA GLU A 475 10.55 18.92 35.92
C GLU A 475 11.63 17.98 35.37
N VAL A 476 11.41 16.66 35.40
CA VAL A 476 12.33 15.66 34.85
C VAL A 476 12.48 15.81 33.32
N GLY A 477 11.46 16.33 32.64
CA GLY A 477 11.56 16.73 31.24
C GLY A 477 12.66 17.77 30.97
N VAL A 478 12.95 18.67 31.92
CA VAL A 478 14.04 19.65 31.79
C VAL A 478 15.39 18.93 31.85
N TRP A 479 15.57 18.03 32.82
CA TRP A 479 16.79 17.20 32.90
C TRP A 479 17.01 16.36 31.65
N THR A 480 15.95 15.81 31.08
CA THR A 480 16.04 15.05 29.82
C THR A 480 16.58 15.92 28.69
N SER A 481 16.07 17.14 28.54
CA SER A 481 16.58 18.09 27.55
C SER A 481 18.03 18.50 27.82
N ILE A 482 18.43 18.70 29.08
CA ILE A 482 19.83 18.99 29.45
C ILE A 482 20.74 17.80 29.11
N ALA A 483 20.32 16.57 29.42
CA ALA A 483 21.08 15.36 29.14
C ALA A 483 21.29 15.13 27.63
N GLY A 484 20.36 15.57 26.79
CA GLY A 484 20.51 15.54 25.33
C GLY A 484 21.34 16.69 24.74
N ASN A 485 21.77 17.66 25.54
CA ASN A 485 22.50 18.83 25.04
C ASN A 485 24.00 18.52 24.87
N PRO A 486 24.60 18.75 23.69
CA PRO A 486 26.02 18.47 23.46
C PRO A 486 26.96 19.32 24.33
N SER A 487 26.50 20.48 24.82
CA SER A 487 27.27 21.39 25.69
C SER A 487 27.18 21.01 27.17
N ALA A 488 26.47 19.93 27.54
CA ALA A 488 26.44 19.42 28.89
C ALA A 488 27.83 18.87 29.31
N THR A 489 28.22 19.13 30.56
CA THR A 489 29.49 18.66 31.11
C THR A 489 29.32 17.32 31.83
N ASP A 490 30.38 16.52 31.92
CA ASP A 490 30.33 15.20 32.58
C ASP A 490 29.85 15.29 34.05
N ASP A 491 30.37 16.24 34.84
CA ASP A 491 29.92 16.51 36.23
C ASP A 491 28.40 16.73 36.30
N LEU A 492 27.85 17.47 35.32
CA LEU A 492 26.42 17.73 35.24
C LEU A 492 25.62 16.48 34.82
N LEU A 493 26.15 15.69 33.89
CA LEU A 493 25.53 14.44 33.43
C LEU A 493 25.51 13.38 34.55
N ASP A 494 26.61 13.22 35.29
CA ASP A 494 26.69 12.33 36.45
C ASP A 494 25.70 12.77 37.54
N LYS A 495 25.65 14.08 37.84
CA LYS A 495 24.67 14.64 38.77
C LYS A 495 23.23 14.32 38.35
N ILE A 496 22.88 14.53 37.08
CA ILE A 496 21.53 14.23 36.56
C ILE A 496 21.25 12.72 36.65
N ALA A 497 22.19 11.87 36.25
CA ALA A 497 22.03 10.42 36.29
C ALA A 497 21.73 9.91 37.71
N ARG A 498 22.46 10.43 38.70
CA ARG A 498 22.26 10.10 40.12
C ARG A 498 20.94 10.66 40.65
N ALA A 499 20.64 11.93 40.38
CA ALA A 499 19.43 12.59 40.88
C ALA A 499 18.13 11.96 40.32
N VAL A 500 18.10 11.63 39.03
CA VAL A 500 16.98 10.93 38.39
C VAL A 500 16.79 9.54 38.99
N HIS A 501 17.90 8.84 39.31
CA HIS A 501 17.84 7.54 39.96
C HIS A 501 17.29 7.62 41.39
N GLU A 502 17.86 8.49 42.22
CA GLU A 502 17.50 8.65 43.63
C GLU A 502 16.03 9.07 43.78
N MET A 503 15.54 9.94 42.89
CA MET A 503 14.22 10.54 43.03
C MET A 503 13.06 9.61 42.69
N VAL A 504 13.17 8.82 41.60
CA VAL A 504 12.11 7.85 41.26
C VAL A 504 12.04 6.74 42.30
N TRP A 505 13.16 6.43 42.95
CA TRP A 505 13.25 5.37 43.96
C TRP A 505 12.71 5.78 45.35
N THR A 506 12.92 7.03 45.77
CA THR A 506 12.66 7.44 47.16
C THR A 506 11.31 8.14 47.38
N LYS A 507 10.70 8.73 46.35
CA LYS A 507 9.54 9.64 46.51
C LYS A 507 8.24 9.19 45.82
N THR A 508 8.24 8.05 45.09
CA THR A 508 7.02 7.54 44.45
C THR A 508 6.34 6.48 45.31
N ASP A 509 5.03 6.64 45.55
CA ASP A 509 4.20 5.67 46.27
C ASP A 509 4.22 4.32 45.50
N PRO A 510 4.69 3.21 46.11
CA PRO A 510 4.74 1.90 45.47
C PRO A 510 3.42 1.46 44.84
N ASP A 511 2.30 1.89 45.42
CA ASP A 511 0.96 1.42 45.07
C ASP A 511 0.27 2.28 43.98
N ARG A 512 0.80 3.47 43.64
CA ARG A 512 0.10 4.43 42.73
C ARG A 512 0.93 5.08 41.61
N GLY A 513 2.25 4.90 41.56
CA GLY A 513 3.11 5.51 40.54
C GLY A 513 2.63 5.32 39.09
N ARG A 514 2.46 6.37 38.27
CA ARG A 514 2.20 6.22 36.82
C ARG A 514 3.40 5.63 36.08
N ILE A 515 3.10 4.90 34.99
CA ILE A 515 4.08 4.35 34.03
C ILE A 515 4.93 5.48 33.38
N GLY A 516 4.40 6.72 33.31
CA GLY A 516 5.05 7.85 32.65
C GLY A 516 6.39 8.28 33.25
N LEU A 517 6.51 8.30 34.59
CA LEU A 517 7.76 8.68 35.28
C LEU A 517 8.88 7.66 35.06
N GLU A 518 8.57 6.37 35.03
CA GLU A 518 9.53 5.30 34.74
C GLU A 518 10.07 5.42 33.31
N SER A 519 9.17 5.65 32.34
CA SER A 519 9.52 5.87 30.93
C SER A 519 10.38 7.12 30.75
N LEU A 520 10.05 8.22 31.44
CA LEU A 520 10.81 9.47 31.34
C LEU A 520 12.20 9.36 31.96
N ARG A 521 12.32 8.67 33.10
CA ARG A 521 13.60 8.33 33.71
C ARG A 521 14.50 7.53 32.78
N GLU A 522 13.94 6.49 32.15
CA GLU A 522 14.68 5.68 31.18
C GLU A 522 15.14 6.54 30.00
N LEU A 523 14.28 7.43 29.50
CA LEU A 523 14.62 8.39 28.44
C LEU A 523 15.77 9.31 28.87
N THR A 524 15.73 9.88 30.07
CA THR A 524 16.80 10.74 30.59
C THR A 524 18.14 10.00 30.64
N LEU A 525 18.14 8.77 31.17
CA LEU A 525 19.37 7.98 31.31
C LEU A 525 19.90 7.52 29.95
N LYS A 526 19.03 7.16 29.00
CA LYS A 526 19.43 6.92 27.60
C LYS A 526 20.05 8.17 26.95
N SER A 527 19.51 9.35 27.23
CA SER A 527 20.09 10.62 26.75
C SER A 527 21.47 10.89 27.35
N VAL A 528 21.69 10.57 28.63
CA VAL A 528 23.02 10.67 29.27
C VAL A 528 24.02 9.74 28.59
N VAL A 529 23.65 8.46 28.36
CA VAL A 529 24.53 7.48 27.71
C VAL A 529 24.93 7.93 26.31
N LYS A 530 24.00 8.48 25.54
CA LYS A 530 24.25 8.95 24.15
C LYS A 530 24.98 10.29 24.07
N ASN A 531 25.20 10.99 25.18
CA ASN A 531 25.81 12.30 25.15
C ASN A 531 27.32 12.18 24.86
N PRO A 532 27.87 12.91 23.88
CA PRO A 532 29.29 12.83 23.53
C PRO A 532 30.26 13.24 24.65
N SER A 533 29.78 13.99 25.64
CA SER A 533 30.57 14.51 26.76
C SER A 533 30.58 13.61 28.00
N VAL A 534 29.94 12.43 27.95
CA VAL A 534 29.88 11.49 29.08
C VAL A 534 31.22 10.78 29.31
N SER A 535 31.63 10.64 30.57
CA SER A 535 32.86 9.92 30.92
C SER A 535 32.64 8.42 31.13
N VAL A 536 33.76 7.67 31.08
CA VAL A 536 33.81 6.24 31.43
C VAL A 536 33.30 5.99 32.85
N ALA A 537 33.61 6.86 33.81
CA ALA A 537 33.17 6.69 35.20
C ALA A 537 31.63 6.79 35.36
N THR A 538 31.01 7.72 34.63
CA THR A 538 29.55 7.87 34.60
C THR A 538 28.90 6.65 33.92
N LEU A 539 29.50 6.14 32.84
CA LEU A 539 29.06 4.93 32.16
C LEU A 539 29.21 3.67 33.03
N ASP A 540 30.30 3.54 33.79
CA ASP A 540 30.52 2.43 34.73
C ASP A 540 29.44 2.39 35.82
N PHE A 541 29.07 3.55 36.38
CA PHE A 541 27.93 3.64 37.30
C PHE A 541 26.64 3.11 36.65
N LEU A 542 26.37 3.51 35.40
CA LEU A 542 25.18 3.09 34.66
C LEU A 542 25.22 1.60 34.27
N SER A 543 26.40 1.00 34.11
CA SER A 543 26.59 -0.41 33.71
C SER A 543 26.04 -1.42 34.73
N SER A 544 25.98 -1.05 36.01
CA SER A 544 25.48 -1.91 37.09
C SER A 544 24.02 -2.34 36.87
N GLY A 545 23.23 -1.53 36.15
CA GLY A 545 21.83 -1.79 35.83
C GLY A 545 20.90 -1.82 37.04
N ASP A 546 21.38 -1.69 38.28
CA ASP A 546 20.57 -1.81 39.50
C ASP A 546 19.48 -0.76 39.63
N TRP A 547 19.60 0.30 38.85
CA TRP A 547 18.63 1.36 38.72
C TRP A 547 17.46 1.01 37.76
N VAL A 548 17.56 0.05 36.83
CA VAL A 548 16.58 -0.18 35.73
C VAL A 548 15.30 -0.95 36.13
N ALA A 549 14.94 -1.00 37.41
CA ALA A 549 13.80 -1.80 37.86
C ALA A 549 12.45 -1.29 37.31
N ARG A 550 11.64 -2.20 36.73
CA ARG A 550 10.31 -1.95 36.14
C ARG A 550 9.18 -2.64 36.92
N ARG A 551 8.03 -1.98 37.08
CA ARG A 551 6.85 -2.51 37.81
C ARG A 551 5.68 -2.78 36.85
N THR A 552 4.99 -3.90 36.98
CA THR A 552 3.71 -4.17 36.29
C THR A 552 2.53 -4.09 37.23
N THR A 553 1.37 -3.63 36.74
CA THR A 553 0.09 -3.67 37.45
C THR A 553 -0.58 -5.02 37.29
N LYS A 554 -0.81 -5.75 38.40
CA LYS A 554 -1.72 -6.91 38.43
C LYS A 554 -3.02 -6.50 39.12
N ARG A 555 -4.16 -6.83 38.49
CA ARG A 555 -5.49 -6.61 39.05
C ARG A 555 -6.01 -7.94 39.60
N SER A 556 -6.36 -7.99 40.87
CA SER A 556 -7.08 -9.12 41.47
C SER A 556 -8.47 -8.66 41.90
N GLU A 557 -9.51 -9.33 41.40
CA GLU A 557 -10.86 -9.18 41.91
C GLU A 557 -11.06 -10.08 43.13
N ARG A 558 -11.48 -9.49 44.25
CA ARG A 558 -11.96 -10.24 45.40
C ARG A 558 -13.39 -10.70 45.15
N GLU A 559 -13.80 -11.81 45.78
CA GLU A 559 -15.15 -12.39 45.65
C GLU A 559 -16.29 -11.44 46.10
N ASP A 560 -15.97 -10.37 46.84
CA ASP A 560 -16.89 -9.30 47.27
C ASP A 560 -17.09 -8.19 46.22
N GLY A 561 -16.54 -8.35 45.01
CA GLY A 561 -16.64 -7.36 43.93
C GLY A 561 -15.67 -6.17 44.07
N HIS A 562 -14.74 -6.20 45.03
CA HIS A 562 -13.69 -5.18 45.14
C HIS A 562 -12.46 -5.57 44.32
N THR A 563 -12.15 -4.76 43.30
CA THR A 563 -10.92 -4.90 42.52
C THR A 563 -9.76 -4.26 43.29
N THR A 564 -8.79 -5.07 43.69
CA THR A 564 -7.53 -4.57 44.24
C THR A 564 -6.44 -4.66 43.17
N THR A 565 -5.89 -3.51 42.81
CA THR A 565 -4.74 -3.40 41.90
C THR A 565 -3.48 -3.28 42.74
N TRP A 566 -2.55 -4.22 42.60
CA TRP A 566 -1.24 -4.15 43.22
C TRP A 566 -0.18 -4.25 42.13
N LYS A 567 0.88 -3.45 42.23
CA LYS A 567 2.01 -3.57 41.30
C LYS A 567 3.00 -4.63 41.79
N VAL A 568 3.44 -5.51 40.89
CA VAL A 568 4.48 -6.52 41.14
C VAL A 568 5.69 -6.18 40.28
N TRP A 569 6.90 -6.42 40.79
CA TRP A 569 8.11 -6.32 39.99
C TRP A 569 8.01 -7.23 38.78
N ASP A 570 8.11 -6.64 37.59
CA ASP A 570 8.26 -7.43 36.37
C ASP A 570 9.72 -7.82 36.25
N ARG A 571 10.07 -8.96 36.85
CA ARG A 571 11.43 -9.49 36.80
C ARG A 571 11.91 -9.67 35.34
N PRO A 572 11.10 -10.23 34.42
CA PRO A 572 11.42 -10.24 32.99
C PRO A 572 11.66 -8.85 32.38
N ALA A 573 10.73 -7.90 32.54
CA ALA A 573 10.89 -6.58 31.93
C ALA A 573 12.05 -5.77 32.54
N THR A 574 12.31 -5.96 33.83
CA THR A 574 13.48 -5.41 34.52
C THR A 574 14.77 -6.01 33.98
N ALA A 575 14.84 -7.34 33.82
CA ALA A 575 16.01 -8.00 33.27
C ALA A 575 16.28 -7.57 31.82
N ALA A 576 15.23 -7.49 30.99
CA ALA A 576 15.34 -7.01 29.61
C ALA A 576 15.82 -5.55 29.55
N ALA A 577 15.26 -4.68 30.37
CA ALA A 577 15.66 -3.27 30.38
C ALA A 577 17.08 -3.07 30.96
N LYS A 578 17.49 -3.86 31.96
CA LYS A 578 18.88 -3.94 32.42
C LYS A 578 19.81 -4.33 31.27
N GLN A 579 19.43 -5.32 30.48
CA GLN A 579 20.20 -5.78 29.33
C GLN A 579 20.28 -4.73 28.22
N ASP A 580 19.16 -4.10 27.85
CA ASP A 580 19.09 -3.02 26.83
C ASP A 580 19.99 -1.83 27.19
N MET A 581 20.03 -1.48 28.48
CA MET A 581 20.86 -0.39 28.95
C MET A 581 22.33 -0.79 29.05
N ALA A 582 22.61 -1.98 29.56
CA ALA A 582 23.98 -2.51 29.61
C ALA A 582 24.57 -2.62 28.21
N SER A 583 23.78 -2.97 27.20
CA SER A 583 24.23 -2.99 25.80
C SER A 583 24.55 -1.58 25.30
N ALA A 584 23.67 -0.59 25.56
CA ALA A 584 23.91 0.80 25.19
C ALA A 584 25.17 1.37 25.86
N VAL A 585 25.37 1.11 27.16
CA VAL A 585 26.56 1.53 27.91
C VAL A 585 27.82 0.87 27.35
N LYS A 586 27.81 -0.45 27.12
CA LYS A 586 28.95 -1.17 26.54
C LYS A 586 29.31 -0.66 25.15
N LYS A 587 28.32 -0.31 24.33
CA LYS A 587 28.55 0.26 22.99
C LYS A 587 29.27 1.60 23.07
N GLU A 588 28.84 2.52 23.92
CA GLU A 588 29.51 3.82 24.07
C GLU A 588 30.88 3.70 24.76
N LEU A 589 31.03 2.78 25.73
CA LEU A 589 32.34 2.44 26.30
C LEU A 589 33.30 1.93 25.22
N SER A 590 32.83 1.06 24.32
CA SER A 590 33.65 0.55 23.21
C SER A 590 34.14 1.67 22.29
N ARG A 591 33.28 2.66 21.97
CA ARG A 591 33.65 3.85 21.19
C ARG A 591 34.72 4.69 21.88
N LEU A 592 34.59 4.92 23.19
CA LEU A 592 35.55 5.71 23.95
C LEU A 592 36.90 4.99 24.10
N GLN A 593 36.89 3.66 24.25
CA GLN A 593 38.08 2.83 24.42
C GLN A 593 38.81 2.47 23.12
N TRP A 594 38.13 2.54 21.95
CA TRP A 594 38.69 2.18 20.64
C TRP A 594 39.96 2.95 20.24
N ARG A 595 40.19 4.15 20.79
CA ARG A 595 41.25 5.07 20.35
C ARG A 595 42.71 4.58 20.58
N ASP A 596 42.92 3.44 21.24
CA ASP A 596 44.25 2.82 21.38
C ASP A 596 44.43 1.62 20.41
N THR A 597 44.84 1.91 19.17
CA THR A 597 44.79 0.98 18.02
C THR A 597 46.08 0.21 17.73
N SER A 598 47.07 0.25 18.63
CA SER A 598 48.42 -0.28 18.36
C SER A 598 48.55 -1.81 18.30
N ASN A 599 47.60 -2.57 18.88
CA ASN A 599 47.70 -4.03 19.05
C ASN A 599 46.61 -4.79 18.27
N SER A 600 47.00 -5.76 17.43
CA SER A 600 46.06 -6.62 16.68
C SER A 600 45.17 -7.46 17.60
N LYS A 601 45.64 -7.81 18.79
CA LYS A 601 44.84 -8.53 19.80
C LYS A 601 43.65 -7.71 20.30
N ASN A 602 43.85 -6.40 20.53
CA ASN A 602 42.77 -5.51 20.96
C ASN A 602 41.75 -5.37 19.83
N ARG A 603 42.22 -5.17 18.60
CA ARG A 603 41.36 -5.08 17.40
C ARG A 603 40.52 -6.34 17.18
N LEU A 604 41.11 -7.52 17.39
CA LEU A 604 40.39 -8.79 17.34
C LEU A 604 39.32 -8.89 18.44
N GLU A 605 39.64 -8.50 19.67
CA GLU A 605 38.70 -8.50 20.79
C GLU A 605 37.49 -7.58 20.54
N PHE A 606 37.72 -6.40 19.95
CA PHE A 606 36.65 -5.51 19.51
C PHE A 606 35.84 -6.10 18.34
N ALA A 607 36.50 -6.70 17.34
CA ALA A 607 35.83 -7.32 16.20
C ALA A 607 34.93 -8.50 16.61
N SER A 608 35.32 -9.28 17.62
CA SER A 608 34.51 -10.40 18.12
C SER A 608 33.40 -9.99 19.09
N ASN A 609 33.37 -8.74 19.56
CA ASN A 609 32.39 -8.28 20.53
C ASN A 609 31.04 -7.99 19.86
N PRO A 610 29.95 -8.71 20.20
CA PRO A 610 28.64 -8.48 19.58
C PRO A 610 28.05 -7.08 19.85
N GLU A 611 28.51 -6.38 20.89
CA GLU A 611 27.98 -5.08 21.31
C GLU A 611 28.83 -3.89 20.85
N VAL A 612 29.83 -4.13 20.00
CA VAL A 612 30.71 -3.10 19.47
C VAL A 612 29.94 -2.14 18.54
N SER A 613 30.38 -0.88 18.46
CA SER A 613 29.75 0.07 17.57
C SER A 613 29.99 -0.26 16.09
N LEU A 614 28.99 0.04 15.23
CA LEU A 614 29.06 -0.21 13.79
C LEU A 614 30.19 0.56 13.11
N GLU A 615 30.50 1.77 13.58
CA GLU A 615 31.61 2.60 13.08
C GLU A 615 32.96 1.87 13.23
N ILE A 616 33.16 1.16 14.34
CA ILE A 616 34.38 0.37 14.58
C ILE A 616 34.42 -0.87 13.69
N LEU A 617 33.29 -1.58 13.53
CA LEU A 617 33.23 -2.73 12.63
C LEU A 617 33.49 -2.33 11.18
N GLU A 618 33.05 -1.14 10.76
CA GLU A 618 33.32 -0.59 9.43
C GLU A 618 34.81 -0.38 9.22
N GLU A 619 35.50 0.24 10.19
CA GLU A 619 36.95 0.42 10.14
C GLU A 619 37.69 -0.93 10.14
N LEU A 620 37.25 -1.89 10.96
CA LEU A 620 37.84 -3.22 11.09
C LEU A 620 37.57 -4.15 9.89
N SER A 621 36.52 -3.88 9.11
CA SER A 621 36.19 -4.68 7.93
C SER A 621 37.28 -4.63 6.86
N GLY A 622 38.11 -3.57 6.86
CA GLY A 622 39.26 -3.40 5.97
C GLY A 622 40.61 -3.67 6.64
N ASP A 623 40.66 -4.29 7.83
CA ASP A 623 41.92 -4.53 8.54
C ASP A 623 42.87 -5.41 7.72
N SER A 624 44.17 -5.13 7.79
CA SER A 624 45.22 -5.96 7.18
C SER A 624 45.24 -7.42 7.68
N ASP A 625 44.84 -7.64 8.93
CA ASP A 625 44.85 -8.95 9.57
C ASP A 625 43.58 -9.74 9.22
N VAL A 626 43.76 -10.92 8.61
CA VAL A 626 42.68 -11.81 8.20
C VAL A 626 41.85 -12.26 9.39
N ALA A 627 42.46 -12.51 10.55
CA ALA A 627 41.73 -12.95 11.75
C ALA A 627 40.75 -11.89 12.24
N VAL A 628 41.12 -10.61 12.11
CA VAL A 628 40.26 -9.48 12.48
C VAL A 628 39.09 -9.36 11.51
N ARG A 629 39.35 -9.43 10.19
CA ARG A 629 38.27 -9.41 9.18
C ARG A 629 37.31 -10.60 9.31
N SER A 630 37.83 -11.79 9.61
CA SER A 630 37.02 -12.98 9.90
C SER A 630 36.15 -12.79 11.14
N ALA A 631 36.69 -12.17 12.19
CA ALA A 631 35.92 -11.83 13.39
C ALA A 631 34.80 -10.82 13.10
N VAL A 632 35.05 -9.82 12.25
CA VAL A 632 34.00 -8.89 11.78
C VAL A 632 32.94 -9.65 10.97
N ALA A 633 33.34 -10.54 10.06
CA ALA A 633 32.41 -11.32 9.25
C ALA A 633 31.50 -12.22 10.10
N GLY A 634 32.06 -12.85 11.14
CA GLY A 634 31.30 -13.68 12.09
C GLY A 634 30.53 -12.90 13.16
N ASN A 635 30.65 -11.57 13.23
CA ASN A 635 30.02 -10.79 14.28
C ASN A 635 28.50 -10.63 14.01
N PRO A 636 27.63 -10.99 14.97
CA PRO A 636 26.17 -10.85 14.84
C PRO A 636 25.68 -9.44 14.48
N SER A 637 26.42 -8.41 14.89
CA SER A 637 26.09 -6.99 14.70
C SER A 637 26.56 -6.40 13.37
N THR A 638 27.23 -7.17 12.51
CA THR A 638 27.72 -6.68 11.22
C THR A 638 26.56 -6.33 10.30
N ASP A 639 26.50 -5.06 9.88
CA ASP A 639 25.46 -4.53 8.99
C ASP A 639 25.47 -5.23 7.60
N PRO A 640 24.30 -5.40 6.94
CA PRO A 640 24.23 -6.05 5.63
C PRO A 640 25.17 -5.45 4.57
N LYS A 641 25.39 -4.12 4.58
CA LYS A 641 26.29 -3.47 3.61
C LYS A 641 27.74 -3.91 3.77
N MET A 642 28.22 -3.96 5.01
CA MET A 642 29.58 -4.41 5.32
C MET A 642 29.73 -5.91 5.06
N PHE A 643 28.71 -6.69 5.46
CA PHE A 643 28.69 -8.13 5.23
C PHE A 643 28.78 -8.48 3.75
N HIS A 644 28.10 -7.72 2.88
CA HIS A 644 28.20 -7.87 1.43
C HIS A 644 29.62 -7.71 0.88
N VAL A 645 30.44 -6.84 1.48
CA VAL A 645 31.83 -6.65 1.10
C VAL A 645 32.68 -7.84 1.57
N LEU A 646 32.47 -8.29 2.81
CA LEU A 646 33.24 -9.39 3.43
C LEU A 646 32.97 -10.75 2.77
N VAL A 647 31.78 -10.95 2.23
CA VAL A 647 31.44 -12.16 1.45
C VAL A 647 32.26 -12.26 0.14
N ALA A 648 32.76 -11.15 -0.38
CA ALA A 648 33.66 -11.12 -1.54
C ALA A 648 35.14 -11.02 -1.14
N ASP A 649 35.50 -11.21 0.14
CA ASP A 649 36.87 -11.12 0.62
C ASP A 649 37.76 -12.17 -0.08
N PRO A 650 38.99 -11.82 -0.50
CA PRO A 650 39.90 -12.77 -1.14
C PRO A 650 40.28 -13.96 -0.24
N ALA A 651 40.30 -13.78 1.08
CA ALA A 651 40.64 -14.84 2.02
C ALA A 651 39.45 -15.78 2.24
N THR A 652 39.68 -17.08 2.02
CA THR A 652 38.68 -18.13 2.25
C THR A 652 38.22 -18.17 3.71
N GLU A 653 39.11 -17.90 4.66
CA GLU A 653 38.82 -17.84 6.10
C GLU A 653 37.73 -16.82 6.47
N VAL A 654 37.75 -15.66 5.82
CA VAL A 654 36.75 -14.59 6.05
C VAL A 654 35.40 -15.00 5.49
N ARG A 655 35.38 -15.57 4.28
CA ARG A 655 34.16 -16.09 3.64
C ARG A 655 33.57 -17.27 4.41
N LEU A 656 34.41 -18.12 5.00
CA LEU A 656 34.00 -19.21 5.87
C LEU A 656 33.36 -18.70 7.17
N ALA A 657 33.97 -17.68 7.79
CA ALA A 657 33.40 -17.01 8.96
C ALA A 657 32.06 -16.34 8.64
N ALA A 658 31.93 -15.71 7.46
CA ALA A 658 30.68 -15.17 6.96
C ALA A 658 29.62 -16.27 6.73
N ALA A 659 29.98 -17.42 6.15
CA ALA A 659 29.07 -18.55 5.94
C ALA A 659 28.53 -19.14 7.26
N ALA A 660 29.38 -19.19 8.28
CA ALA A 660 29.01 -19.64 9.62
C ALA A 660 28.33 -18.55 10.46
N ALA A 661 28.24 -17.31 9.99
CA ALA A 661 27.69 -16.20 10.75
C ALA A 661 26.19 -16.38 10.96
N THR A 662 25.73 -16.08 12.17
CA THR A 662 24.32 -16.02 12.52
C THR A 662 23.99 -14.59 12.93
N HIS A 663 23.21 -13.90 12.12
CA HIS A 663 22.69 -12.58 12.45
C HIS A 663 21.32 -12.76 13.12
N PRO A 664 21.18 -12.47 14.42
CA PRO A 664 19.94 -12.72 15.13
C PRO A 664 18.80 -11.91 14.50
N ASP A 665 17.77 -12.62 14.05
CA ASP A 665 16.50 -11.99 13.72
C ASP A 665 15.90 -11.47 15.03
N LEU A 666 15.59 -10.17 15.07
CA LEU A 666 14.91 -9.52 16.20
C LEU A 666 13.54 -10.18 16.51
N ALA A 667 13.06 -11.09 15.65
CA ALA A 667 11.88 -11.91 15.85
C ALA A 667 12.08 -13.09 16.82
N SER A 668 13.30 -13.58 17.06
CA SER A 668 13.51 -14.76 17.93
C SER A 668 13.45 -14.45 19.43
N VAL A 669 13.48 -13.16 19.82
CA VAL A 669 13.40 -12.73 21.24
C VAL A 669 11.99 -12.31 21.65
N ARG A 670 11.03 -12.24 20.72
CA ARG A 670 9.63 -11.98 21.06
C ARG A 670 8.75 -13.08 20.48
N HIS A 671 8.15 -13.85 21.38
CA HIS A 671 6.92 -14.59 21.10
C HIS A 671 5.83 -13.62 20.60
N GLU A 672 5.89 -13.22 19.34
CA GLU A 672 4.75 -12.67 18.61
C GLU A 672 4.46 -13.59 17.44
N SER A 673 3.53 -14.50 17.74
CA SER A 673 2.80 -15.34 16.83
C SER A 673 2.13 -14.50 15.74
N TYR A 674 2.34 -14.89 14.48
CA TYR A 674 1.57 -14.50 13.29
C TYR A 674 1.52 -12.99 12.97
N LEU A 675 2.38 -12.53 12.04
CA LEU A 675 2.01 -11.77 10.83
C LEU A 675 3.28 -11.19 10.14
N ASN A 676 3.36 -11.41 8.81
CA ASN A 676 4.29 -10.83 7.82
C ASN A 676 5.74 -11.34 7.76
N ALA A 677 5.90 -12.52 7.14
CA ALA A 677 7.18 -13.12 6.71
C ALA A 677 7.91 -12.35 5.57
N ALA A 678 7.65 -11.06 5.36
CA ALA A 678 8.24 -10.30 4.25
C ALA A 678 9.43 -9.40 4.63
N ASN A 679 9.59 -9.06 5.92
CA ASN A 679 10.61 -8.10 6.38
C ASN A 679 11.34 -8.57 7.65
N THR A 680 11.82 -9.81 7.67
CA THR A 680 12.84 -10.22 8.66
C THR A 680 14.18 -9.58 8.26
N ARG A 681 15.01 -9.24 9.26
CA ARG A 681 16.33 -8.61 9.03
C ARG A 681 17.24 -9.55 8.21
N GLU A 682 16.96 -10.86 8.24
CA GLU A 682 17.59 -11.92 7.44
C GLU A 682 17.38 -11.75 5.92
N SER A 683 16.26 -11.18 5.46
CA SER A 683 16.02 -10.91 4.03
C SER A 683 17.11 -10.00 3.43
N CYS A 684 17.69 -9.09 4.23
CA CYS A 684 18.75 -8.17 3.81
C CYS A 684 20.10 -8.86 3.60
N TYR A 685 20.31 -10.06 4.15
CA TYR A 685 21.53 -10.85 3.97
C TYR A 685 21.37 -11.95 2.91
N ARG A 686 20.16 -12.16 2.38
CA ARG A 686 19.86 -13.21 1.38
C ARG A 686 20.81 -13.20 0.21
N THR A 687 20.99 -12.04 -0.41
CA THR A 687 21.86 -11.85 -1.57
C THR A 687 23.33 -12.17 -1.26
N ALA A 688 23.79 -11.93 -0.02
CA ALA A 688 25.14 -12.26 0.42
C ALA A 688 25.31 -13.76 0.63
N PHE A 689 24.35 -14.41 1.30
CA PHE A 689 24.38 -15.87 1.48
C PHE A 689 24.16 -16.65 0.18
N GLU A 690 23.37 -16.13 -0.76
CA GLU A 690 23.21 -16.72 -2.10
C GLU A 690 24.50 -16.59 -2.95
N TYR A 691 25.32 -15.57 -2.69
CA TYR A 691 26.66 -15.45 -3.25
C TYR A 691 27.61 -16.50 -2.65
N LEU A 692 27.64 -16.64 -1.32
CA LEU A 692 28.43 -17.69 -0.64
C LEU A 692 27.99 -19.11 -1.02
N ALA A 693 26.69 -19.32 -1.28
CA ALA A 693 26.17 -20.59 -1.76
C ALA A 693 26.71 -20.98 -3.14
N GLN A 694 27.27 -20.03 -3.89
CA GLN A 694 27.91 -20.22 -5.18
C GLN A 694 29.43 -20.00 -5.11
N ASP A 695 30.02 -20.01 -3.91
CA ASP A 695 31.45 -19.78 -3.74
C ASP A 695 32.26 -20.84 -4.50
N GLN A 696 33.45 -20.44 -4.97
CA GLN A 696 34.36 -21.36 -5.64
C GLN A 696 34.86 -22.46 -4.69
N ASP A 697 34.98 -22.15 -3.40
CA ASP A 697 35.44 -23.08 -2.37
C ASP A 697 34.28 -23.94 -1.82
N ALA A 698 34.41 -25.26 -1.96
CA ALA A 698 33.40 -26.21 -1.50
C ALA A 698 33.22 -26.20 0.03
N THR A 699 34.23 -25.79 0.80
CA THR A 699 34.16 -25.69 2.27
C THR A 699 33.27 -24.53 2.71
N VAL A 700 33.30 -23.41 1.98
CA VAL A 700 32.41 -22.27 2.20
C VAL A 700 30.98 -22.66 1.86
N ARG A 701 30.75 -23.31 0.71
CA ARG A 701 29.42 -23.83 0.35
C ARG A 701 28.89 -24.80 1.40
N SER A 702 29.69 -25.76 1.87
CA SER A 702 29.26 -26.68 2.94
C SER A 702 28.92 -25.97 4.25
N ALA A 703 29.67 -24.91 4.62
CA ALA A 703 29.41 -24.16 5.83
C ALA A 703 28.06 -23.42 5.77
N VAL A 704 27.66 -22.90 4.59
CA VAL A 704 26.33 -22.32 4.39
C VAL A 704 25.23 -23.37 4.59
N ALA A 705 25.41 -24.61 4.09
CA ALA A 705 24.45 -25.69 4.30
C ALA A 705 24.39 -26.19 5.75
N ASP A 706 25.52 -26.24 6.45
CA ASP A 706 25.57 -26.62 7.87
C ASP A 706 24.92 -25.55 8.78
N ASN A 707 24.82 -24.30 8.32
CA ASN A 707 24.09 -23.22 9.01
C ASN A 707 22.57 -23.32 8.76
N LEU A 708 21.90 -24.20 9.52
CA LEU A 708 20.50 -24.60 9.30
C LEU A 708 19.52 -23.42 9.26
N SER A 709 19.71 -22.38 10.08
CA SER A 709 18.83 -21.21 10.09
C SER A 709 18.92 -20.44 8.77
N VAL A 710 20.15 -20.20 8.30
CA VAL A 710 20.39 -19.51 7.03
C VAL A 710 19.91 -20.39 5.87
N PHE A 711 20.26 -21.67 5.88
CA PHE A 711 19.92 -22.60 4.82
C PHE A 711 18.41 -22.71 4.60
N TRP A 712 17.61 -22.87 5.66
CA TRP A 712 16.16 -23.06 5.54
C TRP A 712 15.36 -21.76 5.47
N ASN A 713 15.78 -20.69 6.17
CA ASN A 713 14.97 -19.48 6.32
C ASN A 713 15.42 -18.33 5.40
N THR A 714 16.71 -18.27 5.04
CA THR A 714 17.27 -17.14 4.28
C THR A 714 17.40 -17.44 2.79
N LEU A 715 17.91 -18.63 2.43
CA LEU A 715 18.13 -19.02 1.03
C LEU A 715 16.81 -19.24 0.27
N SER A 716 16.78 -18.83 -1.00
CA SER A 716 15.70 -19.21 -1.93
C SER A 716 15.65 -20.73 -2.16
N GLN A 717 14.48 -21.24 -2.59
CA GLN A 717 14.36 -22.64 -3.00
C GLN A 717 15.32 -22.98 -4.15
N GLU A 718 15.47 -22.07 -5.13
CA GLU A 718 16.42 -22.24 -6.23
C GLU A 718 17.87 -22.39 -5.75
N ALA A 719 18.31 -21.57 -4.78
CA ALA A 719 19.65 -21.67 -4.22
C ALA A 719 19.87 -22.97 -3.45
N ARG A 720 18.86 -23.45 -2.71
CA ARG A 720 18.91 -24.74 -2.00
C ARG A 720 18.94 -25.92 -2.96
N ASP A 721 18.12 -25.89 -4.02
CA ASP A 721 18.06 -26.94 -5.02
C ASP A 721 19.42 -27.16 -5.71
N ARG A 722 20.20 -26.09 -5.94
CA ARG A 722 21.56 -26.21 -6.50
C ARG A 722 22.50 -27.09 -5.66
N TYR A 723 22.32 -27.17 -4.34
CA TYR A 723 23.13 -28.06 -3.51
C TYR A 723 22.92 -29.54 -3.84
N ALA A 724 21.71 -29.91 -4.32
CA ALA A 724 21.42 -31.27 -4.73
C ALA A 724 22.19 -31.66 -6.00
N PHE A 725 22.53 -30.66 -6.83
CA PHE A 725 23.27 -30.81 -8.09
C PHE A 725 24.74 -30.39 -7.98
N ASP A 726 25.25 -30.10 -6.77
CA ASP A 726 26.65 -29.69 -6.58
C ASP A 726 27.61 -30.85 -6.90
N ASP A 727 28.66 -30.57 -7.66
CA ASP A 727 29.67 -31.56 -8.06
C ASP A 727 30.44 -32.13 -6.86
N HIS A 728 30.60 -31.35 -5.78
CA HIS A 728 31.47 -31.71 -4.67
C HIS A 728 30.75 -32.55 -3.59
N PRO A 729 31.28 -33.72 -3.20
CA PRO A 729 30.60 -34.65 -2.29
C PRO A 729 30.39 -34.09 -0.88
N VAL A 730 31.30 -33.22 -0.40
CA VAL A 730 31.17 -32.58 0.93
C VAL A 730 29.94 -31.67 1.00
N VAL A 731 29.60 -30.99 -0.10
CA VAL A 731 28.44 -30.10 -0.17
C VAL A 731 27.16 -30.91 -0.13
N ARG A 732 27.08 -31.98 -0.94
CA ARG A 732 25.96 -32.93 -0.92
C ARG A 732 25.78 -33.60 0.46
N ALA A 733 26.87 -33.99 1.12
CA ALA A 733 26.83 -34.54 2.47
C ALA A 733 26.29 -33.54 3.51
N SER A 734 26.58 -32.24 3.35
CA SER A 734 26.10 -31.18 4.22
C SER A 734 24.62 -30.89 3.99
N LEU A 735 24.18 -30.88 2.72
CA LEU A 735 22.75 -30.86 2.38
C LEU A 735 22.00 -32.03 3.01
N ILE A 736 22.56 -33.24 2.93
CA ILE A 736 21.98 -34.44 3.55
C ILE A 736 21.81 -34.24 5.06
N ARG A 737 22.82 -33.73 5.76
CA ARG A 737 22.71 -33.42 7.20
C ARG A 737 21.62 -32.38 7.47
N ALA A 738 21.54 -31.33 6.65
CA ALA A 738 20.53 -30.28 6.79
C ALA A 738 19.11 -30.83 6.60
N VAL A 739 18.89 -31.65 5.58
CA VAL A 739 17.63 -32.35 5.30
C VAL A 739 17.25 -33.28 6.46
N VAL A 740 18.20 -34.06 6.98
CA VAL A 740 17.95 -34.94 8.14
C VAL A 740 17.61 -34.14 9.40
N SER A 741 18.19 -32.96 9.59
CA SER A 741 17.98 -32.13 10.78
C SER A 741 16.68 -31.31 10.78
N LYS A 742 16.00 -31.18 9.63
CA LYS A 742 14.78 -30.36 9.51
C LYS A 742 13.64 -30.95 10.36
N GLU A 743 13.12 -30.17 11.30
CA GLU A 743 11.90 -30.47 12.04
C GLU A 743 10.69 -30.02 11.22
N CYS A 744 9.96 -30.96 10.60
CA CYS A 744 8.72 -30.65 9.90
C CYS A 744 7.54 -30.65 10.87
N ASN A 745 6.90 -29.49 11.06
CA ASN A 745 5.64 -29.38 11.79
C ASN A 745 4.45 -29.81 10.94
N THR A 746 3.36 -30.18 11.59
CA THR A 746 2.17 -30.81 11.00
C THR A 746 1.40 -29.98 9.95
N PHE A 747 1.82 -28.74 9.71
CA PHE A 747 1.15 -27.75 8.85
C PHE A 747 2.01 -27.28 7.67
N ASP A 748 3.28 -27.71 7.58
CA ASP A 748 4.17 -27.27 6.52
C ASP A 748 3.94 -28.14 5.26
N ARG A 749 3.25 -27.60 4.25
CA ARG A 749 2.93 -28.33 3.01
C ARG A 749 4.08 -28.33 2.00
N ASP A 750 5.13 -27.54 2.22
CA ASP A 750 6.25 -27.40 1.30
C ASP A 750 7.56 -27.81 1.99
N PHE A 751 8.22 -28.86 1.48
CA PHE A 751 9.50 -29.33 2.01
C PHE A 751 10.62 -28.30 1.83
N GLY A 752 10.46 -27.31 0.95
CA GLY A 752 11.44 -26.25 0.69
C GLY A 752 12.59 -26.69 -0.23
N LEU A 753 12.50 -27.88 -0.83
CA LEU A 753 13.29 -28.33 -1.98
C LEU A 753 12.32 -28.77 -3.07
N SER A 754 12.67 -28.56 -4.34
CA SER A 754 11.82 -29.05 -5.44
C SER A 754 11.79 -30.57 -5.50
N ALA A 755 10.70 -31.11 -6.08
CA ALA A 755 10.57 -32.54 -6.33
C ALA A 755 11.73 -33.08 -7.19
N GLU A 756 12.23 -32.27 -8.13
CA GLU A 756 13.36 -32.62 -9.01
C GLU A 756 14.67 -32.76 -8.23
N ALA A 757 14.99 -31.80 -7.36
CA ALA A 757 16.17 -31.87 -6.50
C ALA A 757 16.11 -33.08 -5.55
N LEU A 758 14.93 -33.36 -4.99
CA LEU A 758 14.71 -34.53 -4.14
C LEU A 758 14.87 -35.84 -4.90
N VAL A 759 14.32 -35.96 -6.11
CA VAL A 759 14.51 -37.16 -6.96
C VAL A 759 15.98 -37.35 -7.32
N HIS A 760 16.70 -36.28 -7.68
CA HIS A 760 18.13 -36.37 -7.97
C HIS A 760 18.94 -36.84 -6.76
N LEU A 761 18.60 -36.37 -5.55
CA LEU A 761 19.21 -36.88 -4.33
C LEU A 761 18.90 -38.37 -4.15
N VAL A 762 17.67 -38.80 -4.39
CA VAL A 762 17.28 -40.22 -4.31
C VAL A 762 18.15 -41.09 -5.21
N ASP A 763 18.42 -40.61 -6.42
CA ASP A 763 19.21 -41.35 -7.40
C ASP A 763 20.73 -41.35 -7.08
N THR A 764 21.22 -40.41 -6.27
CA THR A 764 22.66 -40.18 -6.04
C THR A 764 23.16 -40.53 -4.64
N SER A 765 22.30 -41.01 -3.74
CA SER A 765 22.64 -41.27 -2.33
C SER A 765 22.29 -42.68 -1.85
N ASP A 766 22.75 -43.05 -0.66
CA ASP A 766 22.63 -44.40 -0.11
C ASP A 766 21.24 -44.71 0.46
N ALA A 767 20.84 -45.98 0.38
CA ALA A 767 19.54 -46.46 0.87
C ALA A 767 19.29 -46.15 2.36
N ASP A 768 20.34 -46.12 3.19
CA ASP A 768 20.27 -45.82 4.63
C ASP A 768 19.71 -44.40 4.90
N LEU A 769 20.05 -43.43 4.05
CA LEU A 769 19.56 -42.06 4.17
C LEU A 769 18.04 -41.99 3.93
N TRP A 770 17.57 -42.69 2.90
CA TRP A 770 16.15 -42.67 2.55
C TRP A 770 15.28 -43.37 3.57
N ARG A 771 15.79 -44.41 4.24
CA ARG A 771 15.12 -45.02 5.39
C ARG A 771 14.96 -44.01 6.54
N ILE A 772 15.98 -43.20 6.82
CA ILE A 772 15.90 -42.14 7.85
C ILE A 772 14.87 -41.08 7.46
N LEU A 773 14.86 -40.64 6.20
CA LEU A 773 13.94 -39.61 5.72
C LEU A 773 12.48 -40.10 5.68
N ALA A 774 12.24 -41.32 5.21
CA ALA A 774 10.92 -41.94 5.23
C ALA A 774 10.44 -42.23 6.68
N GLY A 775 11.35 -42.65 7.56
CA GLY A 775 11.05 -42.98 8.96
C GLY A 775 10.76 -41.78 9.86
N LYS A 776 11.29 -40.59 9.54
CA LYS A 776 10.97 -39.34 10.26
C LYS A 776 9.56 -38.82 9.98
N GLY A 777 8.82 -39.46 9.05
CA GLY A 777 7.45 -39.09 8.70
C GLY A 777 7.37 -37.65 8.23
N LEU A 778 8.34 -37.18 7.44
CA LEU A 778 8.40 -35.81 6.93
C LEU A 778 7.10 -35.51 6.16
N TRP A 779 6.30 -34.63 6.72
CA TRP A 779 4.98 -34.23 6.24
C TRP A 779 5.19 -33.46 4.93
N GLY A 780 4.45 -33.77 3.85
CA GLY A 780 4.52 -33.01 2.59
C GLY A 780 5.57 -33.42 1.55
N LEU A 781 6.11 -34.66 1.53
CA LEU A 781 6.90 -35.13 0.38
C LEU A 781 6.01 -35.31 -0.87
N PRO A 782 6.42 -34.82 -2.06
CA PRO A 782 5.65 -35.01 -3.28
C PRO A 782 5.46 -36.48 -3.66
N ALA A 783 4.28 -36.82 -4.20
CA ALA A 783 3.97 -38.18 -4.66
C ALA A 783 4.98 -38.75 -5.67
N THR A 784 5.60 -37.89 -6.48
CA THR A 784 6.67 -38.28 -7.43
C THR A 784 7.91 -38.83 -6.72
N VAL A 785 8.31 -38.21 -5.60
CA VAL A 785 9.43 -38.65 -4.76
C VAL A 785 9.08 -39.96 -4.06
N LEU A 786 7.86 -40.08 -3.52
CA LEU A 786 7.39 -41.32 -2.88
C LEU A 786 7.33 -42.50 -3.86
N ASN A 787 6.88 -42.26 -5.11
CA ASN A 787 6.91 -43.25 -6.17
C ASN A 787 8.36 -43.69 -6.47
N ARG A 788 9.28 -42.73 -6.64
CA ARG A 788 10.68 -43.05 -6.93
C ARG A 788 11.35 -43.83 -5.79
N LEU A 789 11.08 -43.45 -4.54
CA LEU A 789 11.54 -44.17 -3.35
C LEU A 789 11.03 -45.61 -3.33
N ALA A 790 9.76 -45.81 -3.65
CA ALA A 790 9.18 -47.13 -3.73
C ALA A 790 9.78 -47.99 -4.85
N ASP A 791 10.15 -47.38 -5.97
CA ASP A 791 10.75 -48.07 -7.10
C ASP A 791 12.22 -48.47 -6.84
N THR A 792 12.89 -47.92 -5.83
CA THR A 792 14.26 -48.33 -5.44
C THR A 792 14.34 -49.76 -4.87
N GLY A 793 13.20 -50.35 -4.48
CA GLY A 793 13.02 -51.79 -4.35
C GLY A 793 13.35 -52.44 -2.99
N ASP A 794 13.72 -51.70 -1.96
CA ASP A 794 13.94 -52.27 -0.61
C ASP A 794 12.64 -52.28 0.22
N SER A 795 12.25 -53.45 0.73
CA SER A 795 11.02 -53.67 1.50
C SER A 795 10.92 -52.76 2.73
N GLU A 796 12.02 -52.50 3.42
CA GLU A 796 12.03 -51.60 4.59
C GLU A 796 11.71 -50.15 4.22
N THR A 797 12.22 -49.68 3.08
CA THR A 797 11.95 -48.34 2.53
C THR A 797 10.48 -48.23 2.12
N VAL A 798 9.93 -49.26 1.46
CA VAL A 798 8.51 -49.29 1.08
C VAL A 798 7.62 -49.28 2.32
N VAL A 799 7.94 -50.03 3.37
CA VAL A 799 7.21 -50.00 4.65
C VAL A 799 7.26 -48.61 5.29
N ALA A 800 8.42 -47.94 5.26
CA ALA A 800 8.55 -46.58 5.77
C ALA A 800 7.72 -45.57 4.96
N VAL A 801 7.72 -45.68 3.62
CA VAL A 801 6.86 -44.88 2.72
C VAL A 801 5.39 -45.11 3.06
N VAL A 802 4.94 -46.36 3.18
CA VAL A 802 3.55 -46.69 3.52
C VAL A 802 3.15 -46.10 4.87
N LYS A 803 4.05 -46.04 5.86
CA LYS A 803 3.76 -45.44 7.18
C LYS A 803 3.61 -43.91 7.12
N ALA A 804 4.13 -43.23 6.10
CA ALA A 804 4.06 -41.77 5.96
C ALA A 804 2.62 -41.25 5.78
N PHE A 805 2.27 -40.13 6.40
CA PHE A 805 0.87 -39.67 6.57
C PHE A 805 0.13 -39.44 5.25
N ASP A 806 0.79 -38.80 4.26
CA ASP A 806 0.22 -38.38 2.96
C ASP A 806 0.46 -39.39 1.82
N THR A 807 0.49 -40.69 2.12
CA THR A 807 0.71 -41.67 1.04
C THR A 807 -0.52 -41.74 0.14
N ASP A 808 -0.33 -41.36 -1.13
CA ASP A 808 -1.36 -41.36 -2.17
C ASP A 808 -2.11 -42.70 -2.26
N LEU A 809 -3.43 -42.65 -2.35
CA LEU A 809 -4.31 -43.82 -2.42
C LEU A 809 -3.98 -44.76 -3.61
N PRO A 810 -3.63 -44.27 -4.83
CA PRO A 810 -3.10 -45.11 -5.90
C PRO A 810 -1.85 -45.92 -5.53
N LEU A 811 -0.93 -45.32 -4.78
CA LEU A 811 0.30 -45.98 -4.31
C LEU A 811 -0.04 -47.08 -3.30
N LEU A 812 -0.95 -46.81 -2.37
CA LEU A 812 -1.42 -47.81 -1.40
C LEU A 812 -2.13 -48.98 -2.08
N ILE A 813 -2.92 -48.74 -3.14
CA ILE A 813 -3.57 -49.82 -3.91
C ILE A 813 -2.50 -50.71 -4.56
N ARG A 814 -1.42 -50.12 -5.10
CA ARG A 814 -0.28 -50.85 -5.66
C ARG A 814 0.40 -51.73 -4.60
N PHE A 815 0.64 -51.18 -3.40
CA PHE A 815 1.29 -51.92 -2.30
C PHE A 815 0.39 -52.96 -1.63
N ALA A 816 -0.93 -52.78 -1.64
CA ALA A 816 -1.88 -53.78 -1.16
C ALA A 816 -1.84 -55.09 -1.97
N ALA A 817 -1.32 -55.04 -3.20
CA ALA A 817 -1.08 -56.21 -4.04
C ALA A 817 0.37 -56.76 -3.95
N SER A 818 1.17 -56.27 -2.99
CA SER A 818 2.56 -56.72 -2.79
C SER A 818 2.64 -58.18 -2.35
N GLU A 819 3.72 -58.85 -2.77
CA GLU A 819 4.08 -60.20 -2.31
C GLU A 819 4.86 -60.18 -0.99
N ASP A 820 5.21 -59.00 -0.47
CA ASP A 820 5.90 -58.84 0.81
C ASP A 820 4.91 -58.65 1.97
N SER A 821 4.95 -59.59 2.92
CA SER A 821 4.08 -59.58 4.10
C SER A 821 4.21 -58.32 4.96
N ALA A 822 5.42 -57.75 5.09
CA ALA A 822 5.65 -56.56 5.92
C ALA A 822 5.03 -55.31 5.28
N VAL A 823 5.05 -55.23 3.94
CA VAL A 823 4.43 -54.14 3.18
C VAL A 823 2.91 -54.22 3.31
N VAL A 824 2.33 -55.41 3.12
CA VAL A 824 0.87 -55.62 3.24
C VAL A 824 0.40 -55.32 4.66
N GLU A 825 1.15 -55.75 5.68
CA GLU A 825 0.85 -55.44 7.08
C GLU A 825 0.87 -53.92 7.34
N ALA A 826 1.89 -53.21 6.82
CA ALA A 826 1.98 -51.76 6.96
C ALA A 826 0.81 -51.03 6.28
N VAL A 827 0.37 -51.48 5.09
CA VAL A 827 -0.80 -50.89 4.39
C VAL A 827 -2.07 -51.14 5.19
N SER A 828 -2.22 -52.35 5.76
CA SER A 828 -3.39 -52.72 6.55
C SER A 828 -3.51 -51.94 7.88
N ALA A 829 -2.38 -51.50 8.45
CA ALA A 829 -2.36 -50.73 9.69
C ALA A 829 -2.78 -49.26 9.54
N LYS A 830 -2.97 -48.75 8.32
CA LYS A 830 -3.35 -47.35 8.07
C LYS A 830 -4.79 -47.06 8.49
N ARG A 831 -4.98 -45.92 9.17
CA ARG A 831 -6.31 -45.35 9.47
C ARG A 831 -6.70 -44.38 8.36
N PHE A 832 -7.78 -44.67 7.65
CA PHE A 832 -8.28 -43.86 6.54
C PHE A 832 -9.30 -42.82 7.04
N PHE A 833 -9.12 -41.55 6.67
CA PHE A 833 -10.07 -40.49 6.94
C PHE A 833 -11.16 -40.44 5.85
N ARG A 834 -12.38 -40.06 6.24
CA ARG A 834 -13.64 -40.31 5.49
C ARG A 834 -13.89 -39.44 4.25
N ASP A 835 -12.98 -38.52 3.90
CA ASP A 835 -13.24 -37.46 2.91
C ASP A 835 -12.68 -37.74 1.49
N GLU A 836 -12.02 -38.87 1.25
CA GLU A 836 -11.49 -39.22 -0.08
C GLU A 836 -12.42 -40.12 -0.91
N ASP A 837 -12.20 -40.09 -2.24
CA ASP A 837 -12.94 -40.79 -3.29
C ASP A 837 -13.35 -42.22 -2.90
N ARG A 838 -14.62 -42.42 -2.56
CA ARG A 838 -15.18 -43.70 -2.08
C ARG A 838 -14.86 -44.87 -3.02
N SER A 839 -14.76 -44.60 -4.32
CA SER A 839 -14.39 -45.58 -5.35
C SER A 839 -12.97 -46.13 -5.19
N MET A 840 -11.99 -45.26 -4.91
CA MET A 840 -10.58 -45.65 -4.75
C MET A 840 -10.36 -46.34 -3.41
N HIS A 841 -11.09 -45.93 -2.37
CA HIS A 841 -11.05 -46.61 -1.07
C HIS A 841 -11.59 -48.04 -1.18
N ASP A 842 -12.72 -48.24 -1.88
CA ASP A 842 -13.28 -49.55 -2.15
C ASP A 842 -12.31 -50.43 -2.98
N ALA A 843 -11.53 -49.82 -3.89
CA ALA A 843 -10.49 -50.52 -4.65
C ALA A 843 -9.33 -50.99 -3.76
N LEU A 844 -8.89 -50.17 -2.81
CA LEU A 844 -7.87 -50.55 -1.82
C LEU A 844 -8.36 -51.68 -0.91
N VAL A 845 -9.56 -51.55 -0.35
CA VAL A 845 -10.17 -52.60 0.50
C VAL A 845 -10.29 -53.89 -0.30
N ARG A 846 -10.70 -53.83 -1.56
CA ARG A 846 -10.75 -55.00 -2.44
C ARG A 846 -9.38 -55.64 -2.68
N ALA A 847 -8.33 -54.84 -2.85
CA ALA A 847 -6.98 -55.34 -3.05
C ALA A 847 -6.48 -56.07 -1.80
N LEU A 848 -6.67 -55.48 -0.61
CA LEU A 848 -6.31 -56.11 0.68
C LEU A 848 -7.12 -57.40 0.91
N LEU A 849 -8.44 -57.38 0.76
CA LEU A 849 -9.27 -58.57 0.98
C LEU A 849 -9.01 -59.73 0.00
N LYS A 850 -8.34 -59.46 -1.13
CA LYS A 850 -7.91 -60.51 -2.08
C LYS A 850 -6.48 -60.99 -1.84
N ASN A 851 -5.67 -60.23 -1.10
CA ASN A 851 -4.27 -60.58 -0.87
C ASN A 851 -4.17 -61.61 0.26
N PRO A 852 -3.65 -62.83 0.01
CA PRO A 852 -3.57 -63.89 1.02
C PRO A 852 -2.67 -63.55 2.22
N LEU A 853 -1.83 -62.51 2.12
CA LEU A 853 -0.94 -62.05 3.19
C LEU A 853 -1.61 -61.03 4.13
N THR A 854 -2.87 -60.68 3.90
CA THR A 854 -3.56 -59.70 4.75
C THR A 854 -3.69 -60.18 6.19
N PRO A 855 -3.29 -59.37 7.20
CA PRO A 855 -3.32 -59.77 8.60
C PRO A 855 -4.72 -60.04 9.14
N GLY A 856 -4.85 -61.06 10.00
CA GLY A 856 -6.11 -61.41 10.66
C GLY A 856 -6.72 -60.28 11.48
N ASP A 857 -5.88 -59.45 12.12
CA ASP A 857 -6.33 -58.32 12.94
C ASP A 857 -7.03 -57.23 12.12
N TYR A 858 -6.54 -56.94 10.92
CA TYR A 858 -7.19 -56.00 9.99
C TYR A 858 -8.58 -56.52 9.58
N LEU A 859 -8.67 -57.80 9.23
CA LEU A 859 -9.94 -58.43 8.84
C LEU A 859 -10.95 -58.40 9.99
N MET A 860 -10.51 -58.68 11.21
CA MET A 860 -11.32 -58.56 12.42
C MET A 860 -11.80 -57.13 12.67
N GLN A 861 -10.91 -56.15 12.50
CA GLN A 861 -11.26 -54.74 12.64
C GLN A 861 -12.25 -54.30 11.56
N PHE A 862 -12.07 -54.74 10.32
CA PHE A 862 -12.98 -54.46 9.21
C PHE A 862 -14.39 -54.97 9.52
N VAL A 863 -14.53 -56.22 9.93
CA VAL A 863 -15.83 -56.83 10.30
C VAL A 863 -16.46 -56.17 11.54
N ARG A 864 -15.66 -55.79 12.55
CA ARG A 864 -16.13 -55.11 13.77
C ARG A 864 -16.52 -53.65 13.54
N SER A 865 -15.95 -52.99 12.54
CA SER A 865 -16.27 -51.60 12.23
C SER A 865 -17.71 -51.52 11.72
N ASN A 866 -18.62 -51.12 12.60
CA ASN A 866 -20.08 -51.13 12.37
C ASN A 866 -20.51 -49.97 11.45
N HIS A 867 -19.89 -49.84 10.28
CA HIS A 867 -20.20 -48.80 9.32
C HIS A 867 -21.50 -49.14 8.59
N VAL A 868 -22.45 -48.22 8.67
CA VAL A 868 -23.85 -48.32 8.18
C VAL A 868 -23.97 -48.73 6.70
N ASN A 869 -22.87 -48.65 5.92
CA ASN A 869 -22.82 -48.87 4.48
C ASN A 869 -21.83 -49.95 4.01
N GLN A 870 -21.38 -50.89 4.86
CA GLN A 870 -20.57 -52.02 4.37
C GLN A 870 -21.41 -52.91 3.45
N GLU A 871 -20.99 -53.04 2.19
CA GLU A 871 -21.64 -53.94 1.24
C GLU A 871 -21.37 -55.40 1.61
N GLU A 872 -22.41 -56.22 1.54
CA GLU A 872 -22.38 -57.65 1.89
C GLU A 872 -21.29 -58.44 1.12
N ARG A 873 -20.92 -57.99 -0.08
CA ARG A 873 -19.84 -58.59 -0.89
C ARG A 873 -18.45 -58.50 -0.24
N PHE A 874 -18.13 -57.41 0.46
CA PHE A 874 -16.83 -57.26 1.13
C PHE A 874 -16.77 -58.04 2.44
N LEU A 875 -17.90 -58.12 3.16
CA LEU A 875 -18.03 -58.97 4.35
C LEU A 875 -17.80 -60.46 4.00
N LYS A 876 -18.38 -60.94 2.90
CA LYS A 876 -18.15 -62.31 2.40
C LYS A 876 -16.68 -62.55 2.05
N LEU A 877 -16.02 -61.61 1.38
CA LEU A 877 -14.59 -61.72 1.05
C LEU A 877 -13.70 -61.74 2.30
N ALA A 878 -13.99 -60.91 3.30
CA ALA A 878 -13.22 -60.88 4.54
C ALA A 878 -13.36 -62.18 5.35
N ILE A 879 -14.56 -62.73 5.44
CA ILE A 879 -14.83 -63.95 6.22
C ILE A 879 -14.31 -65.21 5.52
N ALA A 880 -14.30 -65.23 4.18
CA ALA A 880 -13.70 -66.31 3.40
C ALA A 880 -12.16 -66.25 3.36
N HIS A 881 -11.55 -65.24 3.98
CA HIS A 881 -10.11 -65.02 3.91
C HIS A 881 -9.33 -66.06 4.73
N PRO A 882 -8.21 -66.63 4.20
CA PRO A 882 -7.46 -67.69 4.88
C PRO A 882 -6.93 -67.32 6.28
N ASN A 883 -6.55 -66.06 6.47
CA ASN A 883 -6.00 -65.56 7.74
C ASN A 883 -7.08 -65.05 8.72
N PHE A 884 -8.37 -65.24 8.43
CA PHE A 884 -9.43 -64.83 9.36
C PHE A 884 -9.48 -65.79 10.56
N PRO A 885 -9.47 -65.30 11.81
CA PRO A 885 -9.41 -66.18 12.98
C PRO A 885 -10.68 -67.02 13.15
N GLU A 886 -10.52 -68.35 13.15
CA GLU A 886 -11.61 -69.33 13.29
C GLU A 886 -12.44 -69.09 14.57
N THR A 887 -11.80 -68.69 15.67
CA THR A 887 -12.48 -68.42 16.96
C THR A 887 -13.50 -67.30 16.86
N ALA A 888 -13.20 -66.25 16.08
CA ALA A 888 -14.11 -65.14 15.88
C ALA A 888 -15.27 -65.51 14.94
N LEU A 889 -15.01 -66.36 13.94
CA LEU A 889 -16.07 -66.88 13.07
C LEU A 889 -17.08 -67.71 13.86
N ILE A 890 -16.64 -68.51 14.81
CA ILE A 890 -17.52 -69.27 15.71
C ILE A 890 -18.34 -68.32 16.59
N GLU A 891 -17.73 -67.28 17.14
CA GLU A 891 -18.43 -66.26 17.92
C GLU A 891 -19.52 -65.57 17.08
N TYR A 892 -19.21 -65.14 15.86
CA TYR A 892 -20.17 -64.53 14.94
C TYR A 892 -21.26 -65.49 14.50
N ALA A 893 -20.92 -66.76 14.23
CA ALA A 893 -21.86 -67.81 13.88
C ALA A 893 -22.84 -68.12 15.01
N SER A 894 -22.42 -67.98 16.27
CA SER A 894 -23.25 -68.21 17.47
C SER A 894 -23.96 -66.96 18.02
N GLY A 895 -23.73 -65.80 17.42
CA GLY A 895 -24.28 -64.51 17.86
C GLY A 895 -25.71 -64.26 17.37
N THR A 896 -26.15 -62.99 17.39
CA THR A 896 -27.52 -62.58 16.99
C THR A 896 -27.57 -61.67 15.76
N ASN A 897 -26.42 -61.33 15.15
CA ASN A 897 -26.35 -60.42 14.01
C ASN A 897 -26.54 -61.18 12.70
N GLU A 898 -27.73 -61.10 12.11
CA GLU A 898 -28.12 -61.81 10.89
C GLU A 898 -27.12 -61.67 9.73
N ARG A 899 -26.53 -60.47 9.53
CA ARG A 899 -25.57 -60.23 8.43
C ARG A 899 -24.26 -61.01 8.63
N LEU A 900 -23.76 -61.06 9.86
CA LEU A 900 -22.53 -61.78 10.20
C LEU A 900 -22.75 -63.30 10.17
N ILE A 901 -23.92 -63.75 10.63
CA ILE A 901 -24.29 -65.17 10.58
C ILE A 901 -24.38 -65.64 9.12
N ARG A 902 -24.99 -64.83 8.23
CA ARG A 902 -25.08 -65.15 6.80
C ARG A 902 -23.70 -65.16 6.12
N ALA A 903 -22.82 -64.24 6.46
CA ALA A 903 -21.47 -64.24 5.91
C ALA A 903 -20.64 -65.43 6.46
N ALA A 904 -20.82 -65.81 7.73
CA ALA A 904 -20.20 -67.00 8.33
C ALA A 904 -20.66 -68.33 7.68
N ALA A 905 -21.88 -68.39 7.13
CA ALA A 905 -22.36 -69.53 6.34
C ALA A 905 -21.56 -69.76 5.05
N SER A 906 -20.85 -68.73 4.56
CA SER A 906 -19.94 -68.82 3.41
C SER A 906 -18.52 -69.30 3.79
N SER A 907 -18.23 -69.57 5.07
CA SER A 907 -16.93 -70.07 5.53
C SER A 907 -16.65 -71.50 5.06
N ASP A 908 -15.38 -71.89 4.94
CA ASP A 908 -15.00 -73.28 4.65
C ASP A 908 -14.69 -74.09 5.92
N HIS A 909 -14.71 -73.45 7.10
CA HIS A 909 -14.43 -74.11 8.37
C HIS A 909 -15.64 -74.87 8.91
N MET A 910 -15.52 -76.20 9.01
CA MET A 910 -16.60 -77.09 9.45
C MET A 910 -17.22 -76.68 10.80
N LYS A 911 -16.40 -76.30 11.79
CA LYS A 911 -16.88 -75.89 13.12
C LYS A 911 -17.73 -74.62 13.08
N VAL A 912 -17.42 -73.70 12.17
CA VAL A 912 -18.18 -72.46 11.96
C VAL A 912 -19.53 -72.79 11.32
N LEU A 913 -19.55 -73.65 10.30
CA LEU A 913 -20.78 -74.08 9.64
C LEU A 913 -21.72 -74.82 10.59
N VAL A 914 -21.18 -75.68 11.46
CA VAL A 914 -21.94 -76.32 12.55
C VAL A 914 -22.48 -75.28 13.53
N ALA A 915 -21.69 -74.29 13.92
CA ALA A 915 -22.14 -73.22 14.82
C ALA A 915 -23.28 -72.37 14.22
N VAL A 916 -23.22 -72.05 12.91
CA VAL A 916 -24.33 -71.37 12.20
C VAL A 916 -25.56 -72.27 12.16
N ALA A 917 -25.37 -73.54 11.81
CA ALA A 917 -26.46 -74.51 11.71
C ALA A 917 -27.17 -74.75 13.04
N SER A 918 -26.45 -74.75 14.17
CA SER A 918 -27.02 -74.90 15.52
C SER A 918 -27.57 -73.60 16.12
N ASN A 919 -27.34 -72.44 15.49
CA ASN A 919 -27.73 -71.15 16.05
C ASN A 919 -29.25 -70.89 15.87
N PRO A 920 -30.03 -70.76 16.95
CA PRO A 920 -31.47 -70.49 16.86
C PRO A 920 -31.79 -69.08 16.32
N ALA A 921 -30.83 -68.15 16.30
CA ALA A 921 -30.98 -66.82 15.72
C ALA A 921 -30.51 -66.74 14.26
N ALA A 922 -30.14 -67.87 13.63
CA ALA A 922 -29.70 -67.88 12.24
C ALA A 922 -30.85 -67.55 11.27
N PRO A 923 -30.65 -66.62 10.31
CA PRO A 923 -31.66 -66.27 9.33
C PRO A 923 -31.89 -67.42 8.33
N ILE A 924 -33.10 -67.49 7.79
CA ILE A 924 -33.53 -68.58 6.90
C ILE A 924 -32.61 -68.71 5.68
N GLU A 925 -32.12 -67.60 5.12
CA GLU A 925 -31.22 -67.66 3.96
C GLU A 925 -29.88 -68.30 4.29
N ALA A 926 -29.31 -68.03 5.48
CA ALA A 926 -28.05 -68.63 5.90
C ALA A 926 -28.20 -70.15 6.13
N LEU A 927 -29.33 -70.57 6.71
CA LEU A 927 -29.66 -71.98 6.88
C LEU A 927 -29.90 -72.66 5.52
N SER A 928 -30.51 -71.95 4.56
CA SER A 928 -30.70 -72.43 3.19
C SER A 928 -29.36 -72.66 2.48
N ASP A 929 -28.41 -71.71 2.56
CA ASP A 929 -27.07 -71.84 1.97
C ASP A 929 -26.32 -73.07 2.51
N LEU A 930 -26.53 -73.43 3.78
CA LEU A 930 -25.94 -74.62 4.40
C LEU A 930 -26.58 -75.93 3.94
N THR A 931 -27.85 -75.93 3.51
CA THR A 931 -28.50 -77.16 3.00
C THR A 931 -27.83 -77.69 1.73
N GLU A 932 -27.14 -76.83 0.98
CA GLU A 932 -26.35 -77.22 -0.20
C GLU A 932 -24.98 -77.83 0.16
N ARG A 933 -24.48 -77.61 1.39
CA ARG A 933 -23.14 -78.03 1.86
C ARG A 933 -23.27 -79.31 2.71
N VAL A 934 -23.22 -80.45 2.05
CA VAL A 934 -23.66 -81.76 2.58
C VAL A 934 -22.61 -82.44 3.48
N ALA A 935 -22.21 -81.81 4.58
CA ALA A 935 -21.41 -82.44 5.62
C ALA A 935 -22.31 -83.04 6.73
N PRO A 936 -22.01 -84.25 7.25
CA PRO A 936 -22.87 -84.94 8.21
C PRO A 936 -23.03 -84.19 9.54
N GLU A 937 -22.00 -83.50 10.04
CA GLU A 937 -22.13 -82.72 11.28
C GLU A 937 -23.03 -81.49 11.11
N VAL A 938 -22.93 -80.79 9.97
CA VAL A 938 -23.76 -79.61 9.66
C VAL A 938 -25.22 -80.02 9.47
N ARG A 939 -25.47 -81.15 8.80
CA ARG A 939 -26.81 -81.72 8.62
C ARG A 939 -27.48 -82.04 9.95
N ASN A 940 -26.77 -82.70 10.87
CA ASN A 940 -27.32 -83.03 12.19
C ASN A 940 -27.64 -81.77 12.99
N ALA A 941 -26.76 -80.76 12.95
CA ALA A 941 -26.99 -79.47 13.57
C ALA A 941 -28.23 -78.74 13.03
N LEU A 942 -28.47 -78.78 11.71
CA LEU A 942 -29.66 -78.20 11.09
C LEU A 942 -30.97 -78.90 11.50
N ILE A 943 -30.93 -80.22 11.71
CA ILE A 943 -32.09 -81.03 12.17
C ILE A 943 -32.43 -80.70 13.64
N GLU A 944 -31.40 -80.55 14.48
CA GLU A 944 -31.58 -80.25 15.91
C GLU A 944 -31.95 -78.79 16.18
N ASN A 945 -31.66 -77.88 15.24
CA ASN A 945 -31.99 -76.48 15.36
C ASN A 945 -33.49 -76.23 15.17
N LYS A 946 -34.15 -75.76 16.24
CA LYS A 946 -35.58 -75.47 16.27
C LYS A 946 -36.02 -74.34 15.34
N SER A 947 -35.08 -73.51 14.89
CA SER A 947 -35.34 -72.38 14.00
C SER A 947 -35.24 -72.76 12.52
N THR A 948 -34.86 -73.99 12.18
CA THR A 948 -34.85 -74.48 10.80
C THR A 948 -36.29 -74.65 10.29
N PRO A 949 -36.68 -73.94 9.21
CA PRO A 949 -38.01 -74.08 8.63
C PRO A 949 -38.30 -75.51 8.16
N PRO A 950 -39.54 -75.99 8.30
CA PRO A 950 -39.94 -77.33 7.84
C PRO A 950 -39.55 -77.60 6.38
N GLU A 951 -39.62 -76.59 5.51
CA GLU A 951 -39.30 -76.69 4.08
C GLU A 951 -37.82 -77.03 3.83
N LEU A 952 -36.90 -76.51 4.64
CA LEU A 952 -35.48 -76.83 4.55
C LEU A 952 -35.16 -78.22 5.13
N LEU A 953 -35.89 -78.64 6.17
CA LEU A 953 -35.79 -80.00 6.71
C LEU A 953 -36.22 -81.05 5.68
N PHE A 954 -37.29 -80.79 4.91
CA PHE A 954 -37.69 -81.66 3.81
C PHE A 954 -36.62 -81.75 2.72
N ARG A 955 -36.00 -80.63 2.33
CA ARG A 955 -34.89 -80.64 1.35
C ARG A 955 -33.68 -81.44 1.83
N LEU A 956 -33.33 -81.36 3.11
CA LEU A 956 -32.23 -82.17 3.68
C LEU A 956 -32.54 -83.68 3.66
N ILE A 957 -33.80 -84.05 3.88
CA ILE A 957 -34.28 -85.44 3.78
C ILE A 957 -34.19 -85.94 2.33
N GLU A 958 -34.55 -85.10 1.35
CA GLU A 958 -34.48 -85.41 -0.08
C GLU A 958 -33.04 -85.47 -0.63
N ALA A 959 -32.12 -84.63 -0.14
CA ALA A 959 -30.78 -84.44 -0.71
C ALA A 959 -29.71 -85.49 -0.28
N GLY A 960 -29.98 -86.40 0.66
CA GLY A 960 -29.02 -87.48 0.94
C GLY A 960 -29.23 -88.26 2.23
N ASN A 961 -30.17 -89.21 2.16
CA ASN A 961 -30.31 -90.45 2.94
C ASN A 961 -30.04 -90.37 4.45
N LEU A 962 -31.14 -90.30 5.21
CA LEU A 962 -31.31 -91.15 6.38
C LEU A 962 -31.23 -92.63 5.99
#